data_AF-A0A1M7AIE6-F1
#
_entry.id   AF-A0A1M7AIE6-F1
#
_cell.length_a   1.000
_cell.length_b   1.000
_cell.length_c   1.000
_cell.angle_alpha   90.00
_cell.angle_beta   90.00
_cell.angle_gamma   90.00
#
_symmetry.space_group_name_H-M   'P 1'
#
loop_
_entity.id
_entity.type
_entity.pdbx_description
1 polymer ?
#
loop_
_entity_poly.entity_id
_entity_poly.type
_entity_poly.pdbx_seq_one_letter_code
_entity_poly.pdbx_strand_id
1 'polypeptide(L)'
;MSFTARPEVLVCGAGVAGPVVAWWLHRYGFRVTVVERTPEHRRGIGGHAVDLFEPAVAVLDRMGLAGRVEEARTRTERISVERPGHRAVSVDFGALSAWVSDGRHIEVMRGELAGIVLAAAEAEVEHRFGDAVRTLRQDAGGVLVEFDSGRTRRFDLVVGADGLHSGVRRLVFGPEHLFAHHLGGYLAAFTLPDHRGLPGHMVVHPEVDRLVGVYPVWQTGQARAVVLFRTREPVRFDHRDVAQQQALLRTVFADAGWEVPRLLDAADSAEDFYLDEISQIRMDAWSRGRVALVGDAAYAPGPAVGGGTTLAVVGAYVLATALAEAAGQPGAAFGAYEREIGDYVRRSQALAPALMRSLVPRSVWDIRALVAFAHAVPRLPSGLLRRITAAQSGPARTMASFAPPAPAAPLPVPAAEPVSDRPPAVVALSDAAEHRDVIGGKAAGLAELIAAGERVPPGFCVTTVAHDAVREAGALPDQLRKEIVTAYERLGGGAVAVRSSATAEDLPHASFAGQHDTVLDVRGADAVIEAVQRCWASLTGERAVAYRAADGIGEGIDDATVRMAVVVQRMIEPAAAGVLFTANPITGARGEMVVDATAGRGDAVVDGTVRADHYVLDGPAPVSDGGCLSSAQLAQLWAVGERLQRRSGSPRDVEFAFARDGVLWLLQSRPVTTLFPLPRTTPADLRVYLECGNLQGMLRPFTPMGMAGMRAAAAHLIRALGMSADPVTQTRGLVEAAGRMYLDITPFVRSAVVRPRLLEGMRTYGPRVTDALARVLDDPRLAPVRGLPFRVRTVLRVGARLAPGLIAGFVAAVIAPGRTRRRAFAVADEIRLAGEAPLDARTAADHVRRAAETQAPFVERSPAMLAPLYAAMAAHAMAARLLRGVAAEGEVDETLRGMPYNVTTEMDLALWRVAEAAAPHRELLLGTAPAELAARYCAGELPDIGLAAFLREYGHRGVAEVDVGVERWAEDPTAVFAALAGYLRLDDPEQAPDRRFAAAADAAVAKIDELVARARPTRPLRARLAGLLLRRSRELAGLRELPKSVWLHSIRRMRTHLLAAGAELHGRGLLDRPEDVMFLDLREALAAAEGTDLRALVERRRAEYEREMRRRTVPVLMLSDGTVPEALVPRGPVPAGALVGMAAAPGRATGRARVVLDPAGARVEPGEVLVAPTTDPGWTPLFMTAAGLVTETGAPMAHGPTVAREYGIPAVICVRDATKVISTGQVITVDGAAGTVVVEEGSSG
;
A
#
# COMPACT_ATOMS: atom_id res chain seq x y z
N MET A 1 4.36 -15.67 -29.17
CA MET A 1 3.45 -16.51 -29.97
C MET A 1 2.06 -16.28 -29.42
N SER A 2 1.19 -15.61 -30.17
CA SER A 2 -0.21 -15.42 -29.78
C SER A 2 -0.97 -16.72 -30.02
N PHE A 3 -1.69 -17.22 -29.01
CA PHE A 3 -2.48 -18.44 -29.14
C PHE A 3 -3.76 -18.14 -29.93
N THR A 4 -3.95 -18.81 -31.06
CA THR A 4 -5.16 -18.69 -31.91
C THR A 4 -6.36 -19.47 -31.35
N ALA A 5 -6.17 -20.27 -30.30
CA ALA A 5 -7.18 -21.07 -29.60
C ALA A 5 -6.87 -21.10 -28.09
N ARG A 6 -7.83 -21.54 -27.25
CA ARG A 6 -7.58 -21.72 -25.80
C ARG A 6 -6.42 -22.70 -25.59
N PRO A 7 -5.35 -22.35 -24.86
CA PRO A 7 -4.18 -23.22 -24.71
C PRO A 7 -4.54 -24.50 -23.94
N GLU A 8 -4.08 -25.66 -24.43
CA GLU A 8 -4.30 -26.96 -23.79
C GLU A 8 -3.17 -27.28 -22.80
N VAL A 9 -3.53 -27.55 -21.54
CA VAL A 9 -2.59 -27.88 -20.46
C VAL A 9 -2.90 -29.28 -19.92
N LEU A 10 -1.89 -30.15 -19.89
CA LEU A 10 -1.96 -31.42 -19.17
C LEU A 10 -1.46 -31.23 -17.74
N VAL A 11 -2.26 -31.61 -16.75
CA VAL A 11 -1.87 -31.66 -15.34
C VAL A 11 -1.73 -33.12 -14.92
N CYS A 12 -0.53 -33.54 -14.55
CA CYS A 12 -0.24 -34.91 -14.14
C CYS A 12 -0.35 -35.04 -12.61
N GLY A 13 -1.39 -35.70 -12.13
CA GLY A 13 -1.65 -35.99 -10.71
C GLY A 13 -2.94 -35.34 -10.20
N ALA A 14 -3.78 -36.12 -9.52
CA ALA A 14 -5.05 -35.68 -8.90
C ALA A 14 -4.97 -35.68 -7.35
N GLY A 15 -3.82 -35.26 -6.82
CA GLY A 15 -3.60 -35.06 -5.38
C GLY A 15 -4.21 -33.74 -4.87
N VAL A 16 -3.39 -32.86 -4.27
CA VAL A 16 -3.84 -31.53 -3.85
C VAL A 16 -3.43 -30.45 -4.86
N ALA A 17 -2.15 -30.39 -5.22
CA ALA A 17 -1.64 -29.35 -6.14
C ALA A 17 -2.30 -29.43 -7.53
N GLY A 18 -2.51 -30.64 -8.05
CA GLY A 18 -3.07 -30.87 -9.39
C GLY A 18 -4.46 -30.28 -9.59
N PRO A 19 -5.46 -30.65 -8.77
CA PRO A 19 -6.79 -30.06 -8.88
C PRO A 19 -6.81 -28.55 -8.62
N VAL A 20 -5.99 -28.04 -7.70
CA VAL A 20 -5.90 -26.59 -7.45
C VAL A 20 -5.37 -25.84 -8.68
N VAL A 21 -4.28 -26.31 -9.30
CA VAL A 21 -3.74 -25.65 -10.50
C VAL A 21 -4.72 -25.78 -11.67
N ALA A 22 -5.38 -26.93 -11.80
CA ALA A 22 -6.36 -27.17 -12.86
C ALA A 22 -7.58 -26.23 -12.75
N TRP A 23 -8.11 -26.05 -11.55
CA TRP A 23 -9.22 -25.15 -11.27
C TRP A 23 -8.88 -23.69 -11.64
N TRP A 24 -7.71 -23.21 -11.20
CA TRP A 24 -7.28 -21.83 -11.51
C TRP A 24 -6.98 -21.63 -13.00
N LEU A 25 -6.28 -22.58 -13.65
CA LEU A 25 -6.03 -22.52 -15.09
C LEU A 25 -7.34 -22.49 -15.88
N HIS A 26 -8.33 -23.32 -15.52
CA HIS A 26 -9.64 -23.25 -16.16
C HIS A 26 -10.28 -21.87 -16.02
N ARG A 27 -10.27 -21.30 -14.81
CA ARG A 27 -10.83 -19.97 -14.54
C ARG A 27 -10.13 -18.85 -15.31
N TYR A 28 -8.85 -19.02 -15.59
CA TYR A 28 -8.04 -18.12 -16.40
C TYR A 28 -8.15 -18.37 -17.92
N GLY A 29 -9.00 -19.30 -18.37
CA GLY A 29 -9.32 -19.50 -19.80
C GLY A 29 -8.53 -20.62 -20.50
N PHE A 30 -7.76 -21.42 -19.77
CA PHE A 30 -7.06 -22.58 -20.32
C PHE A 30 -7.99 -23.80 -20.46
N ARG A 31 -7.70 -24.67 -21.42
CA ARG A 31 -8.34 -25.99 -21.51
C ARG A 31 -7.46 -27.02 -20.80
N VAL A 32 -7.96 -27.59 -19.71
CA VAL A 32 -7.15 -28.44 -18.83
C VAL A 32 -7.60 -29.90 -18.91
N THR A 33 -6.62 -30.80 -18.99
CA THR A 33 -6.82 -32.24 -18.78
C THR A 33 -6.01 -32.67 -17.57
N VAL A 34 -6.64 -33.26 -16.56
CA VAL A 34 -5.97 -33.88 -15.41
C VAL A 34 -5.84 -35.38 -15.66
N VAL A 35 -4.63 -35.93 -15.51
CA VAL A 35 -4.37 -37.38 -15.61
C VAL A 35 -3.90 -37.93 -14.28
N GLU A 36 -4.45 -39.06 -13.87
CA GLU A 36 -4.13 -39.74 -12.61
C GLU A 36 -3.95 -41.24 -12.86
N ARG A 37 -2.87 -41.80 -12.28
CA ARG A 37 -2.52 -43.22 -12.46
C ARG A 37 -3.51 -44.13 -11.77
N THR A 38 -4.06 -43.74 -10.63
CA THR A 38 -5.03 -44.58 -9.93
C THR A 38 -6.34 -44.68 -10.72
N PRO A 39 -6.94 -45.88 -10.83
CA PRO A 39 -8.13 -46.12 -11.67
C PRO A 39 -9.38 -45.35 -11.21
N GLU A 40 -9.42 -44.99 -9.93
CA GLU A 40 -10.41 -44.08 -9.37
C GLU A 40 -9.69 -43.11 -8.42
N HIS A 41 -10.29 -41.95 -8.18
CA HIS A 41 -9.88 -41.15 -7.03
C HIS A 41 -10.14 -41.97 -5.77
N ARG A 42 -9.20 -41.95 -4.81
CA ARG A 42 -9.42 -42.56 -3.50
C ARG A 42 -10.49 -41.76 -2.74
N ARG A 43 -11.76 -42.00 -3.07
CA ARG A 43 -12.91 -41.34 -2.44
C ARG A 43 -12.97 -41.77 -0.98
N GLY A 44 -12.90 -40.81 -0.07
CA GLY A 44 -13.02 -41.02 1.37
C GLY A 44 -11.88 -40.41 2.18
N ILE A 45 -11.97 -40.60 3.50
CA ILE A 45 -11.10 -39.97 4.50
C ILE A 45 -9.78 -40.74 4.63
N GLY A 46 -9.07 -40.89 3.52
CA GLY A 46 -7.77 -41.57 3.43
C GLY A 46 -6.57 -40.65 3.74
N GLY A 47 -5.41 -41.24 4.01
CA GLY A 47 -4.16 -40.51 4.27
C GLY A 47 -4.01 -40.01 5.72
N HIS A 48 -3.00 -39.18 5.96
CA HIS A 48 -2.71 -38.59 7.27
C HIS A 48 -3.30 -37.16 7.39
N ALA A 49 -3.43 -36.66 8.61
CA ALA A 49 -3.78 -35.27 8.89
C ALA A 49 -2.69 -34.32 8.34
N VAL A 50 -3.12 -33.23 7.70
CA VAL A 50 -2.24 -32.20 7.13
C VAL A 50 -2.67 -30.81 7.59
N ASP A 51 -1.69 -29.94 7.79
CA ASP A 51 -1.92 -28.57 8.25
C ASP A 51 -2.02 -27.57 7.08
N LEU A 52 -3.06 -26.75 7.12
CA LEU A 52 -3.29 -25.61 6.24
C LEU A 52 -3.09 -24.31 7.04
N PHE A 53 -2.00 -23.61 6.74
CA PHE A 53 -1.74 -22.28 7.28
C PHE A 53 -2.44 -21.20 6.45
N GLU A 54 -2.58 -20.01 7.04
CA GLU A 54 -3.27 -18.84 6.48
C GLU A 54 -3.12 -18.65 4.96
N PRO A 55 -1.91 -18.75 4.33
CA PRO A 55 -1.80 -18.50 2.89
C PRO A 55 -2.55 -19.52 2.03
N ALA A 56 -2.59 -20.78 2.45
CA ALA A 56 -3.37 -21.81 1.76
C ALA A 56 -4.86 -21.66 2.04
N VAL A 57 -5.24 -21.28 3.26
CA VAL A 57 -6.64 -20.97 3.60
C VAL A 57 -7.15 -19.80 2.76
N ALA A 58 -6.35 -18.75 2.56
CA ALA A 58 -6.70 -17.61 1.71
C ALA A 58 -6.88 -18.01 0.23
N VAL A 59 -6.05 -18.91 -0.30
CA VAL A 59 -6.23 -19.44 -1.66
C VAL A 59 -7.53 -20.25 -1.76
N LEU A 60 -7.80 -21.14 -0.80
CA LEU A 60 -9.02 -21.94 -0.76
C LEU A 60 -10.29 -21.08 -0.55
N ASP A 61 -10.18 -19.98 0.18
CA ASP A 61 -11.25 -19.00 0.36
C ASP A 61 -11.59 -18.30 -0.96
N ARG A 62 -10.58 -17.93 -1.75
CA ARG A 62 -10.76 -17.40 -3.12
C ARG A 62 -11.38 -18.41 -4.08
N MET A 63 -11.20 -19.71 -3.83
CA MET A 63 -11.87 -20.79 -4.57
C MET A 63 -13.30 -21.06 -4.06
N GLY A 64 -13.75 -20.40 -2.99
CA GLY A 64 -15.03 -20.67 -2.34
C GLY A 64 -15.08 -21.98 -1.56
N LEU A 65 -13.93 -22.57 -1.22
CA LEU A 65 -13.81 -23.88 -0.58
C LEU A 65 -13.51 -23.84 0.92
N ALA A 66 -13.12 -22.68 1.47
CA ALA A 66 -12.72 -22.56 2.87
C ALA A 66 -13.78 -23.06 3.86
N GLY A 67 -15.07 -22.78 3.62
CA GLY A 67 -16.16 -23.29 4.47
C GLY A 67 -16.23 -24.82 4.51
N ARG A 68 -16.15 -25.47 3.34
CA ARG A 68 -16.16 -26.94 3.23
C ARG A 68 -14.95 -27.58 3.90
N VAL A 69 -13.78 -26.95 3.78
CA VAL A 69 -12.55 -27.43 4.42
C VAL A 69 -12.60 -27.28 5.95
N GLU A 70 -13.19 -26.19 6.44
CA GLU A 70 -13.42 -25.96 7.88
C GLU A 70 -14.40 -27.00 8.46
N GLU A 71 -15.46 -27.35 7.74
CA GLU A 71 -16.41 -28.41 8.13
C GLU A 71 -15.74 -29.78 8.20
N ALA A 72 -14.77 -30.04 7.32
CA ALA A 72 -14.01 -31.29 7.25
C ALA A 72 -12.82 -31.38 8.24
N ARG A 73 -12.58 -30.35 9.06
CA ARG A 73 -11.43 -30.28 9.97
C ARG A 73 -11.34 -31.47 10.92
N THR A 74 -10.12 -31.82 11.33
CA THR A 74 -9.89 -32.74 12.44
C THR A 74 -10.44 -32.12 13.73
N ARG A 75 -10.95 -32.98 14.63
CA ARG A 75 -11.50 -32.58 15.93
C ARG A 75 -10.60 -33.02 17.08
N THR A 76 -9.29 -33.01 16.86
CA THR A 76 -8.30 -33.35 17.89
C THR A 76 -8.24 -32.21 18.91
N GLU A 77 -8.63 -32.48 20.14
CA GLU A 77 -8.65 -31.52 21.27
C GLU A 77 -7.50 -31.78 22.25
N ARG A 78 -7.00 -33.02 22.31
CA ARG A 78 -5.97 -33.43 23.29
C ARG A 78 -4.93 -34.34 22.67
N ILE A 79 -3.67 -34.17 23.09
CA ILE A 79 -2.59 -35.11 22.83
C ILE A 79 -2.07 -35.66 24.16
N SER A 80 -1.96 -36.99 24.29
CA SER A 80 -1.33 -37.63 25.45
C SER A 80 -0.10 -38.42 25.09
N VAL A 81 0.96 -38.24 25.87
CA VAL A 81 2.18 -39.04 25.79
C VAL A 81 2.06 -40.23 26.76
N GLU A 82 2.06 -41.44 26.23
CA GLU A 82 1.98 -42.70 26.99
C GLU A 82 3.32 -43.45 26.98
N ARG A 83 3.71 -43.98 28.13
CA ARG A 83 4.91 -44.82 28.27
C ARG A 83 4.62 -45.97 29.23
N PRO A 84 4.97 -47.22 28.92
CA PRO A 84 4.80 -48.36 29.81
C PRO A 84 5.38 -48.07 31.21
N GLY A 85 4.60 -48.35 32.26
CA GLY A 85 5.03 -48.12 33.66
C GLY A 85 5.04 -46.66 34.14
N HIS A 86 4.58 -45.70 33.33
CA HIS A 86 4.51 -44.28 33.71
C HIS A 86 3.10 -43.70 33.51
N ARG A 87 2.74 -42.69 34.32
CA ARG A 87 1.46 -41.97 34.14
C ARG A 87 1.47 -41.16 32.84
N ALA A 88 0.37 -41.26 32.07
CA ALA A 88 0.18 -40.51 30.84
C ALA A 88 0.20 -38.99 31.08
N VAL A 89 0.80 -38.24 30.17
CA VAL A 89 0.90 -36.77 30.24
C VAL A 89 0.11 -36.17 29.09
N SER A 90 -0.91 -35.36 29.40
CA SER A 90 -1.83 -34.82 28.41
C SER A 90 -1.65 -33.32 28.24
N VAL A 91 -1.74 -32.84 27.00
CA VAL A 91 -1.71 -31.43 26.62
C VAL A 91 -2.93 -31.12 25.75
N ASP A 92 -3.52 -29.94 25.96
CA ASP A 92 -4.60 -29.41 25.13
C ASP A 92 -4.04 -29.01 23.75
N PHE A 93 -4.56 -29.64 22.69
CA PHE A 93 -4.11 -29.43 21.31
C PHE A 93 -4.54 -28.07 20.77
N GLY A 94 -5.73 -27.59 21.14
CA GLY A 94 -6.21 -26.26 20.74
C GLY A 94 -5.30 -25.16 21.31
N ALA A 95 -4.89 -25.29 22.57
CA ALA A 95 -3.92 -24.39 23.21
C ALA A 95 -2.52 -24.48 22.58
N LEU A 96 -2.11 -25.67 22.11
CA LEU A 96 -0.84 -25.89 21.41
C LEU A 96 -0.86 -25.33 19.98
N SER A 97 -1.95 -25.51 19.24
CA SER A 97 -2.14 -25.01 17.87
C SER A 97 -2.23 -23.48 17.83
N ALA A 98 -3.00 -22.87 18.76
CA ALA A 98 -3.07 -21.43 18.94
C ALA A 98 -1.73 -20.79 19.40
N TRP A 99 -0.77 -21.60 19.88
CA TRP A 99 0.59 -21.17 20.22
C TRP A 99 1.54 -21.19 19.02
N VAL A 100 1.23 -21.97 17.99
CA VAL A 100 2.06 -22.21 16.80
C VAL A 100 1.69 -21.26 15.65
N SER A 101 0.41 -20.92 15.46
CA SER A 101 -0.05 -19.98 14.43
C SER A 101 -0.69 -18.72 15.04
N ASP A 102 -0.25 -17.52 14.61
CA ASP A 102 -0.92 -16.24 14.91
C ASP A 102 -2.09 -15.95 13.92
N GLY A 103 -2.34 -16.83 12.92
CA GLY A 103 -3.39 -16.72 11.87
C GLY A 103 -4.28 -17.96 11.77
N ARG A 104 -5.25 -17.99 10.83
CA ARG A 104 -6.20 -19.10 10.65
C ARG A 104 -5.44 -20.37 10.27
N HIS A 105 -5.72 -21.45 10.99
CA HIS A 105 -5.03 -22.73 10.87
C HIS A 105 -6.06 -23.85 10.89
N ILE A 106 -6.06 -24.69 9.87
CA ILE A 106 -7.00 -25.81 9.75
C ILE A 106 -6.20 -27.09 9.55
N GLU A 107 -6.32 -28.03 10.48
CA GLU A 107 -5.85 -29.41 10.29
C GLU A 107 -6.99 -30.22 9.67
N VAL A 108 -6.72 -30.90 8.55
CA VAL A 108 -7.71 -31.67 7.79
C VAL A 108 -7.09 -32.97 7.29
N MET A 109 -7.90 -34.00 7.08
CA MET A 109 -7.40 -35.25 6.49
C MET A 109 -7.00 -35.01 5.03
N ARG A 110 -5.80 -35.45 4.62
CA ARG A 110 -5.29 -35.21 3.26
C ARG A 110 -6.24 -35.70 2.17
N GLY A 111 -6.86 -36.86 2.36
CA GLY A 111 -7.85 -37.43 1.42
C GLY A 111 -9.11 -36.56 1.30
N GLU A 112 -9.61 -36.03 2.41
CA GLU A 112 -10.76 -35.11 2.40
C GLU A 112 -10.45 -33.82 1.66
N LEU A 113 -9.28 -33.22 1.94
CA LEU A 113 -8.85 -32.02 1.22
C LEU A 113 -8.73 -32.28 -0.28
N ALA A 114 -8.05 -33.38 -0.66
CA ALA A 114 -7.92 -33.78 -2.06
C ALA A 114 -9.28 -33.98 -2.72
N GLY A 115 -10.23 -34.65 -2.04
CA GLY A 115 -11.59 -34.84 -2.52
C GLY A 115 -12.37 -33.54 -2.69
N ILE A 116 -12.23 -32.58 -1.77
CA ILE A 116 -12.88 -31.26 -1.85
C ILE A 116 -12.37 -30.47 -3.06
N VAL A 117 -11.04 -30.38 -3.23
CA VAL A 117 -10.46 -29.63 -4.36
C VAL A 117 -10.67 -30.33 -5.69
N LEU A 118 -10.65 -31.67 -5.71
CA LEU A 118 -10.93 -32.46 -6.91
C LEU A 118 -12.38 -32.30 -7.34
N ALA A 119 -13.34 -32.42 -6.43
CA ALA A 119 -14.77 -32.24 -6.76
C ALA A 119 -15.05 -30.84 -7.33
N ALA A 120 -14.32 -29.81 -6.88
CA ALA A 120 -14.42 -28.47 -7.45
C ALA A 120 -13.87 -28.40 -8.88
N ALA A 121 -12.78 -29.11 -9.19
CA ALA A 121 -12.20 -29.16 -10.52
C ALA A 121 -12.96 -30.11 -11.48
N GLU A 122 -13.50 -31.23 -11.00
CA GLU A 122 -14.25 -32.24 -11.78
C GLU A 122 -15.46 -31.66 -12.52
N ALA A 123 -16.09 -30.64 -11.96
CA ALA A 123 -17.21 -29.96 -12.61
C ALA A 123 -16.79 -29.17 -13.87
N GLU A 124 -15.50 -28.85 -14.03
CA GLU A 124 -15.04 -27.81 -14.96
C GLU A 124 -13.94 -28.28 -15.95
N VAL A 125 -13.22 -29.38 -15.66
CA VAL A 125 -12.08 -29.85 -16.49
C VAL A 125 -12.16 -31.33 -16.87
N GLU A 126 -11.42 -31.75 -17.89
CA GLU A 126 -11.35 -33.16 -18.32
C GLU A 126 -10.49 -33.96 -17.33
N HIS A 127 -10.99 -35.10 -16.82
CA HIS A 127 -10.23 -36.01 -15.94
C HIS A 127 -10.03 -37.38 -16.58
N ARG A 128 -8.84 -37.97 -16.40
CA ARG A 128 -8.48 -39.30 -16.87
C ARG A 128 -7.81 -40.11 -15.76
N PHE A 129 -8.57 -41.02 -15.18
CA PHE A 129 -8.09 -41.96 -14.16
C PHE A 129 -7.58 -43.26 -14.80
N GLY A 130 -6.71 -43.97 -14.10
CA GLY A 130 -6.14 -45.25 -14.54
C GLY A 130 -5.07 -45.14 -15.62
N ASP A 131 -4.49 -43.94 -15.81
CA ASP A 131 -3.54 -43.68 -16.88
C ASP A 131 -2.41 -42.77 -16.40
N ALA A 132 -1.23 -42.86 -17.00
CA ALA A 132 -0.08 -42.05 -16.61
C ALA A 132 0.79 -41.71 -17.80
N VAL A 133 1.59 -40.65 -17.67
CA VAL A 133 2.54 -40.28 -18.71
C VAL A 133 3.68 -41.31 -18.77
N ARG A 134 3.81 -41.97 -19.92
CA ARG A 134 4.88 -42.91 -20.23
C ARG A 134 6.08 -42.21 -20.83
N THR A 135 5.85 -41.40 -21.87
CA THR A 135 6.91 -40.64 -22.55
C THR A 135 6.43 -39.22 -22.87
N LEU A 136 7.39 -38.29 -22.96
CA LEU A 136 7.12 -36.88 -23.22
C LEU A 136 8.21 -36.31 -24.13
N ARG A 137 7.82 -35.70 -25.26
CA ARG A 137 8.72 -35.02 -26.20
C ARG A 137 8.27 -33.59 -26.42
N GLN A 138 9.17 -32.64 -26.24
CA GLN A 138 8.91 -31.21 -26.36
C GLN A 138 9.46 -30.68 -27.69
N ASP A 139 8.74 -29.76 -28.34
CA ASP A 139 9.22 -29.03 -29.51
C ASP A 139 8.61 -27.60 -29.56
N ALA A 140 8.85 -26.86 -30.65
CA ALA A 140 8.38 -25.48 -30.80
C ALA A 140 6.85 -25.33 -30.73
N GLY A 141 6.09 -26.34 -31.17
CA GLY A 141 4.63 -26.32 -31.23
C GLY A 141 3.93 -27.05 -30.09
N GLY A 142 4.60 -27.33 -28.95
CA GLY A 142 3.98 -27.95 -27.78
C GLY A 142 4.74 -29.18 -27.25
N VAL A 143 4.00 -30.04 -26.56
CA VAL A 143 4.47 -31.23 -25.88
C VAL A 143 3.65 -32.43 -26.34
N LEU A 144 4.29 -33.37 -27.02
CA LEU A 144 3.69 -34.65 -27.39
C LEU A 144 3.83 -35.62 -26.21
N VAL A 145 2.69 -36.11 -25.71
CA VAL A 145 2.60 -37.00 -24.55
C VAL A 145 2.07 -38.36 -24.99
N GLU A 146 2.78 -39.41 -24.60
CA GLU A 146 2.32 -40.80 -24.71
C GLU A 146 1.92 -41.31 -23.33
N PHE A 147 0.74 -41.91 -23.25
CA PHE A 147 0.18 -42.43 -22.02
C PHE A 147 0.41 -43.95 -21.87
N ASP A 148 0.28 -44.48 -20.66
CA ASP A 148 0.38 -45.91 -20.38
C ASP A 148 -0.72 -46.74 -21.06
N SER A 149 -1.83 -46.12 -21.44
CA SER A 149 -2.82 -46.75 -22.32
C SER A 149 -2.35 -46.92 -23.79
N GLY A 150 -1.18 -46.40 -24.16
CA GLY A 150 -0.69 -46.33 -25.55
C GLY A 150 -1.28 -45.19 -26.40
N ARG A 151 -2.13 -44.34 -25.81
CA ARG A 151 -2.67 -43.15 -26.49
C ARG A 151 -1.61 -42.05 -26.58
N THR A 152 -1.69 -41.23 -27.62
CA THR A 152 -0.86 -40.04 -27.76
C THR A 152 -1.74 -38.80 -27.90
N ARG A 153 -1.37 -37.71 -27.23
CA ARG A 153 -2.02 -36.39 -27.37
C ARG A 153 -0.98 -35.29 -27.23
N ARG A 154 -1.23 -34.19 -27.93
CA ARG A 154 -0.39 -33.01 -27.88
C ARG A 154 -1.03 -31.93 -27.01
N PHE A 155 -0.21 -31.29 -26.18
CA PHE A 155 -0.59 -30.20 -25.29
C PHE A 155 0.35 -29.02 -25.48
N ASP A 156 -0.08 -27.80 -25.16
CA ASP A 156 0.79 -26.62 -25.19
C ASP A 156 1.79 -26.64 -24.03
N LEU A 157 1.33 -27.11 -22.87
CA LEU A 157 2.08 -27.17 -21.61
C LEU A 157 1.76 -28.45 -20.83
N VAL A 158 2.73 -28.88 -20.01
CA VAL A 158 2.54 -29.97 -19.05
C VAL A 158 2.94 -29.50 -17.66
N VAL A 159 2.08 -29.74 -16.67
CA VAL A 159 2.32 -29.45 -15.25
C VAL A 159 2.43 -30.77 -14.50
N GLY A 160 3.60 -31.06 -13.94
CA GLY A 160 3.82 -32.22 -13.07
C GLY A 160 3.43 -31.92 -11.62
N ALA A 161 2.36 -32.56 -11.17
CA ALA A 161 1.84 -32.51 -9.80
C ALA A 161 1.71 -33.93 -9.18
N ASP A 162 2.55 -34.86 -9.66
CA ASP A 162 2.49 -36.31 -9.44
C ASP A 162 3.30 -36.79 -8.23
N GLY A 163 3.47 -35.91 -7.24
CA GLY A 163 3.98 -36.24 -5.90
C GLY A 163 5.49 -36.44 -5.78
N LEU A 164 5.91 -36.99 -4.63
CA LEU A 164 7.32 -37.15 -4.27
C LEU A 164 8.10 -37.95 -5.33
N HIS A 165 7.57 -39.09 -5.77
CA HIS A 165 8.18 -39.97 -6.80
C HIS A 165 7.74 -39.62 -8.23
N SER A 166 7.74 -38.32 -8.55
CA SER A 166 7.26 -37.76 -9.82
C SER A 166 7.87 -38.45 -11.07
N GLY A 167 6.99 -38.99 -11.91
CA GLY A 167 7.32 -39.50 -13.24
C GLY A 167 7.66 -38.37 -14.22
N VAL A 168 6.94 -37.25 -14.15
CA VAL A 168 7.22 -36.06 -14.98
C VAL A 168 8.62 -35.51 -14.69
N ARG A 169 9.00 -35.38 -13.42
CA ARG A 169 10.36 -34.98 -13.02
C ARG A 169 11.40 -35.93 -13.59
N ARG A 170 11.17 -37.25 -13.49
CA ARG A 170 12.07 -38.27 -14.03
C ARG A 170 12.28 -38.15 -15.54
N LEU A 171 11.19 -37.92 -16.28
CA LEU A 171 11.21 -37.84 -17.75
C LEU A 171 11.88 -36.55 -18.27
N VAL A 172 11.82 -35.44 -17.53
CA VAL A 172 12.27 -34.13 -18.01
C VAL A 172 13.60 -33.65 -17.39
N PHE A 173 13.83 -33.95 -16.12
CA PHE A 173 14.97 -33.43 -15.35
C PHE A 173 16.03 -34.51 -15.07
N GLY A 174 15.63 -35.77 -15.00
CA GLY A 174 16.55 -36.90 -14.78
C GLY A 174 16.16 -37.76 -13.57
N PRO A 175 16.97 -38.77 -13.23
CA PRO A 175 16.62 -39.75 -12.20
C PRO A 175 16.47 -39.12 -10.81
N GLU A 176 15.57 -39.69 -10.01
CA GLU A 176 15.10 -39.12 -8.74
C GLU A 176 16.21 -38.89 -7.69
N HIS A 177 17.21 -39.77 -7.62
CA HIS A 177 18.32 -39.67 -6.67
C HIS A 177 19.18 -38.41 -6.83
N LEU A 178 19.03 -37.66 -7.94
CA LEU A 178 19.70 -36.36 -8.12
C LEU A 178 19.03 -35.23 -7.33
N PHE A 179 17.74 -35.40 -6.96
CA PHE A 179 16.92 -34.34 -6.38
C PHE A 179 16.38 -34.69 -4.99
N ALA A 180 16.18 -35.99 -4.72
CA ALA A 180 15.68 -36.46 -3.44
C ALA A 180 16.81 -36.51 -2.40
N HIS A 181 16.61 -35.82 -1.28
CA HIS A 181 17.53 -35.83 -0.14
C HIS A 181 16.85 -36.45 1.08
N HIS A 182 17.29 -37.63 1.45
CA HIS A 182 16.80 -38.37 2.62
C HIS A 182 17.09 -37.61 3.93
N LEU A 183 16.07 -37.39 4.77
CA LEU A 183 16.19 -36.67 6.05
C LEU A 183 16.46 -37.59 7.25
N GLY A 184 16.65 -38.89 7.03
CA GLY A 184 17.09 -39.83 8.07
C GLY A 184 15.95 -40.45 8.89
N GLY A 185 14.78 -40.66 8.27
CA GLY A 185 13.64 -41.33 8.89
C GLY A 185 12.58 -41.75 7.86
N TYR A 186 11.61 -42.52 8.32
CA TYR A 186 10.50 -43.08 7.54
C TYR A 186 9.17 -42.75 8.20
N LEU A 187 8.12 -42.63 7.40
CA LEU A 187 6.75 -42.41 7.84
C LEU A 187 5.87 -43.55 7.34
N ALA A 188 5.12 -44.18 8.23
CA ALA A 188 4.05 -45.10 7.89
C ALA A 188 2.70 -44.61 8.42
N ALA A 189 1.62 -44.80 7.68
CA ALA A 189 0.27 -44.47 8.09
C ALA A 189 -0.74 -45.52 7.59
N PHE A 190 -1.70 -45.90 8.42
CA PHE A 190 -2.73 -46.91 8.10
C PHE A 190 -3.96 -46.77 9.00
N THR A 191 -5.13 -47.17 8.50
CA THR A 191 -6.38 -47.19 9.27
C THR A 191 -6.47 -48.43 10.17
N LEU A 192 -7.14 -48.29 11.32
CA LEU A 192 -7.45 -49.39 12.23
C LEU A 192 -8.79 -49.14 12.96
N PRO A 193 -9.44 -50.19 13.50
CA PRO A 193 -10.61 -50.02 14.35
C PRO A 193 -10.30 -49.16 15.59
N ASP A 194 -11.18 -48.19 15.89
CA ASP A 194 -11.07 -47.38 17.11
C ASP A 194 -11.46 -48.21 18.35
N HIS A 195 -10.50 -48.95 18.84
CA HIS A 195 -10.64 -49.83 20.00
C HIS A 195 -10.43 -49.08 21.32
N ARG A 196 -9.96 -47.83 21.28
CA ARG A 196 -9.75 -47.01 22.47
C ARG A 196 -10.92 -46.06 22.73
N GLY A 197 -11.75 -45.77 21.73
CA GLY A 197 -12.93 -44.91 21.88
C GLY A 197 -12.54 -43.53 22.40
N LEU A 198 -11.57 -42.89 21.74
CA LEU A 198 -10.95 -41.64 22.20
C LEU A 198 -11.50 -40.45 21.41
N PRO A 199 -12.69 -39.89 21.73
CA PRO A 199 -13.23 -38.75 20.99
C PRO A 199 -12.30 -37.55 21.11
N GLY A 200 -11.81 -37.07 19.96
CA GLY A 200 -10.95 -35.89 19.87
C GLY A 200 -9.61 -36.03 20.60
N HIS A 201 -9.09 -37.24 20.80
CA HIS A 201 -7.90 -37.45 21.61
C HIS A 201 -6.86 -38.33 20.89
N MET A 202 -5.70 -37.74 20.62
CA MET A 202 -4.53 -38.43 20.07
C MET A 202 -3.62 -38.96 21.18
N VAL A 203 -3.15 -40.19 21.04
CA VAL A 203 -2.15 -40.80 21.93
C VAL A 203 -0.85 -40.98 21.16
N VAL A 204 0.26 -40.65 21.81
CA VAL A 204 1.61 -40.75 21.26
C VAL A 204 2.48 -41.56 22.20
N HIS A 205 3.15 -42.55 21.65
CA HIS A 205 4.12 -43.41 22.32
C HIS A 205 5.53 -43.19 21.74
N PRO A 206 6.40 -42.47 22.48
CA PRO A 206 7.80 -42.29 22.08
C PRO A 206 8.70 -43.42 22.60
N GLU A 207 9.51 -44.00 21.71
CA GLU A 207 10.67 -44.83 22.04
C GLU A 207 11.94 -44.21 21.42
N VAL A 208 13.12 -44.78 21.70
CA VAL A 208 14.36 -44.30 21.06
C VAL A 208 14.31 -44.66 19.58
N ASP A 209 14.51 -43.67 18.72
CA ASP A 209 14.43 -43.72 17.26
C ASP A 209 13.06 -44.12 16.69
N ARG A 210 12.00 -44.14 17.51
CA ARG A 210 10.63 -44.49 17.08
C ARG A 210 9.58 -43.60 17.75
N LEU A 211 8.54 -43.23 17.03
CA LEU A 211 7.38 -42.51 17.54
C LEU A 211 6.12 -43.11 16.93
N VAL A 212 5.19 -43.55 17.77
CA VAL A 212 3.91 -44.12 17.32
C VAL A 212 2.79 -43.22 17.80
N GLY A 213 1.94 -42.75 16.89
CA GLY A 213 0.76 -41.94 17.20
C GLY A 213 -0.52 -42.62 16.75
N VAL A 214 -1.57 -42.56 17.55
CA VAL A 214 -2.91 -43.06 17.22
C VAL A 214 -3.94 -41.97 17.50
N TYR A 215 -4.80 -41.65 16.54
CA TYR A 215 -5.86 -40.64 16.69
C TYR A 215 -7.16 -41.06 16.00
N PRO A 216 -8.33 -40.63 16.51
CA PRO A 216 -9.63 -40.93 15.91
C PRO A 216 -9.85 -40.17 14.60
N VAL A 217 -10.59 -40.78 13.69
CA VAL A 217 -11.18 -40.14 12.50
C VAL A 217 -12.67 -40.02 12.76
N TRP A 218 -13.10 -38.86 13.26
CA TRP A 218 -14.45 -38.64 13.78
C TRP A 218 -15.55 -38.85 12.73
N GLN A 219 -15.23 -38.69 11.45
CA GLN A 219 -16.17 -38.88 10.36
C GLN A 219 -16.47 -40.36 10.04
N THR A 220 -15.54 -41.29 10.30
CA THR A 220 -15.73 -42.74 10.06
C THR A 220 -15.91 -43.57 11.33
N GLY A 221 -15.58 -43.01 12.50
CA GLY A 221 -15.51 -43.77 13.76
C GLY A 221 -14.35 -44.77 13.80
N GLN A 222 -13.42 -44.72 12.85
CA GLN A 222 -12.17 -45.49 12.85
C GLN A 222 -11.05 -44.69 13.51
N ALA A 223 -9.90 -45.32 13.77
CA ALA A 223 -8.67 -44.64 14.18
C ALA A 223 -7.62 -44.69 13.06
N ARG A 224 -6.62 -43.82 13.19
CA ARG A 224 -5.46 -43.75 12.30
C ARG A 224 -4.19 -43.93 13.12
N ALA A 225 -3.32 -44.84 12.67
CA ALA A 225 -1.96 -44.94 13.19
C ALA A 225 -1.01 -44.14 12.27
N VAL A 226 -0.11 -43.36 12.88
CA VAL A 226 1.02 -42.72 12.22
C VAL A 226 2.29 -43.13 12.95
N VAL A 227 3.21 -43.74 12.23
CA VAL A 227 4.46 -44.28 12.77
C VAL A 227 5.63 -43.56 12.12
N LEU A 228 6.53 -43.02 12.93
CA LEU A 228 7.78 -42.43 12.49
C LEU A 228 8.94 -43.22 13.08
N PHE A 229 9.92 -43.57 12.27
CA PHE A 229 11.10 -44.29 12.77
C PHE A 229 12.37 -43.92 12.01
N ARG A 230 13.51 -44.24 12.61
CA ARG A 230 14.84 -44.00 12.05
C ARG A 230 15.63 -45.31 12.02
N THR A 231 16.43 -45.47 10.99
CA THR A 231 17.38 -46.58 10.86
C THR A 231 18.81 -46.03 10.87
N ARG A 232 19.78 -46.85 11.31
CA ARG A 232 21.20 -46.46 11.32
C ARG A 232 21.76 -46.29 9.91
N GLU A 233 21.30 -47.12 8.99
CA GLU A 233 21.62 -47.07 7.57
C GLU A 233 20.31 -46.97 6.76
N PRO A 234 20.26 -46.17 5.67
CA PRO A 234 19.09 -46.10 4.81
C PRO A 234 18.75 -47.47 4.22
N VAL A 235 17.53 -47.94 4.46
CA VAL A 235 17.01 -49.18 3.92
C VAL A 235 16.41 -48.91 2.55
N ARG A 236 16.83 -49.69 1.54
CA ARG A 236 16.23 -49.65 0.20
C ARG A 236 15.06 -50.63 0.14
N PHE A 237 13.89 -50.12 -0.21
CA PHE A 237 12.70 -50.90 -0.54
C PHE A 237 11.99 -50.25 -1.72
N ASP A 238 11.15 -51.01 -2.41
CA ASP A 238 10.25 -50.48 -3.44
C ASP A 238 9.04 -49.83 -2.75
N HIS A 239 8.89 -48.52 -2.93
CA HIS A 239 7.75 -47.75 -2.40
C HIS A 239 6.39 -48.17 -2.99
N ARG A 240 6.37 -49.12 -3.93
CA ARG A 240 5.16 -49.72 -4.50
C ARG A 240 4.87 -51.13 -4.00
N ASP A 241 5.85 -51.79 -3.37
CA ASP A 241 5.68 -53.12 -2.81
C ASP A 241 5.21 -53.03 -1.35
N VAL A 242 3.89 -53.06 -1.17
CA VAL A 242 3.24 -52.98 0.15
C VAL A 242 3.69 -54.12 1.06
N ALA A 243 3.90 -55.33 0.53
CA ALA A 243 4.33 -56.47 1.32
C ALA A 243 5.76 -56.26 1.86
N GLN A 244 6.65 -55.72 1.02
CA GLN A 244 8.00 -55.33 1.46
C GLN A 244 7.97 -54.23 2.52
N GLN A 245 7.08 -53.25 2.40
CA GLN A 245 6.92 -52.19 3.39
C GLN A 245 6.39 -52.69 4.73
N GLN A 246 5.37 -53.54 4.73
CA GLN A 246 4.82 -54.17 5.94
C GLN A 246 5.89 -55.02 6.64
N ALA A 247 6.68 -55.79 5.88
CA ALA A 247 7.80 -56.57 6.42
C ALA A 247 8.90 -55.70 7.04
N LEU A 248 9.20 -54.54 6.44
CA LEU A 248 10.13 -53.56 7.01
C LEU A 248 9.61 -53.01 8.34
N LEU A 249 8.34 -52.59 8.39
CA LEU A 249 7.73 -52.06 9.60
C LEU A 249 7.74 -53.09 10.73
N ARG A 250 7.36 -54.35 10.45
CA ARG A 250 7.41 -55.45 11.43
C ARG A 250 8.81 -55.71 11.95
N THR A 251 9.82 -55.67 11.07
CA THR A 251 11.23 -55.87 11.45
C THR A 251 11.71 -54.76 12.38
N VAL A 252 11.39 -53.50 12.06
CA VAL A 252 11.81 -52.34 12.85
C VAL A 252 11.15 -52.31 14.23
N PHE A 253 9.91 -52.79 14.35
CA PHE A 253 9.12 -52.74 15.59
C PHE A 253 8.96 -54.09 16.30
N ALA A 254 9.77 -55.10 15.96
CA ALA A 254 9.64 -56.47 16.51
C ALA A 254 9.80 -56.54 18.05
N ASP A 255 10.58 -55.64 18.63
CA ASP A 255 10.85 -55.54 20.08
C ASP A 255 10.06 -54.42 20.78
N ALA A 256 9.18 -53.72 20.05
CA ALA A 256 8.43 -52.58 20.58
C ALA A 256 7.28 -53.03 21.51
N GLY A 257 7.09 -52.31 22.62
CA GLY A 257 6.07 -52.61 23.63
C GLY A 257 4.72 -51.93 23.39
N TRP A 258 4.00 -51.62 24.47
CA TRP A 258 2.72 -50.89 24.43
C TRP A 258 1.66 -51.61 23.56
N GLU A 259 0.97 -50.94 22.64
CA GLU A 259 0.01 -51.56 21.72
C GLU A 259 0.58 -51.83 20.33
N VAL A 260 1.90 -51.66 20.14
CA VAL A 260 2.54 -51.79 18.83
C VAL A 260 2.27 -53.15 18.16
N PRO A 261 2.30 -54.31 18.84
CA PRO A 261 1.98 -55.58 18.21
C PRO A 261 0.60 -55.60 17.55
N ARG A 262 -0.41 -55.01 18.22
CA ARG A 262 -1.77 -54.87 17.67
C ARG A 262 -1.83 -53.92 16.48
N LEU A 263 -1.03 -52.84 16.51
CA LEU A 263 -0.92 -51.91 15.38
C LEU A 263 -0.27 -52.58 14.16
N LEU A 264 0.73 -53.44 14.37
CA LEU A 264 1.35 -54.21 13.28
C LEU A 264 0.36 -55.20 12.65
N ASP A 265 -0.48 -55.86 13.45
CA ASP A 265 -1.54 -56.74 12.92
C ASP A 265 -2.61 -55.97 12.13
N ALA A 266 -2.93 -54.76 12.56
CA ALA A 266 -3.82 -53.86 11.80
C ALA A 266 -3.16 -53.37 10.51
N ALA A 267 -1.85 -53.09 10.52
CA ALA A 267 -1.10 -52.66 9.34
C ALA A 267 -1.11 -53.70 8.21
N ASP A 268 -1.05 -54.98 8.55
CA ASP A 268 -1.08 -56.09 7.57
C ASP A 268 -2.43 -56.20 6.84
N SER A 269 -3.52 -55.82 7.51
CA SER A 269 -4.89 -55.92 7.00
C SER A 269 -5.45 -54.59 6.48
N ALA A 270 -4.68 -53.49 6.57
CA ALA A 270 -5.12 -52.17 6.16
C ALA A 270 -5.02 -51.99 4.63
N GLU A 271 -6.16 -51.73 3.98
CA GLU A 271 -6.24 -51.45 2.54
C GLU A 271 -5.56 -50.13 2.14
N ASP A 272 -5.35 -49.22 3.10
CA ASP A 272 -4.78 -47.89 2.89
C ASP A 272 -3.39 -47.71 3.52
N PHE A 273 -2.69 -48.82 3.74
CA PHE A 273 -1.33 -48.81 4.24
C PHE A 273 -0.39 -48.00 3.31
N TYR A 274 0.37 -47.10 3.92
CA TYR A 274 1.36 -46.28 3.24
C TYR A 274 2.63 -46.23 4.08
N LEU A 275 3.78 -46.54 3.49
CA LEU A 275 5.10 -46.33 4.08
C LEU A 275 6.04 -45.71 3.06
N ASP A 276 6.74 -44.66 3.46
CA ASP A 276 7.68 -43.96 2.59
C ASP A 276 8.84 -43.35 3.37
N GLU A 277 9.90 -43.03 2.64
CA GLU A 277 11.03 -42.29 3.20
C GLU A 277 10.68 -40.80 3.40
N ILE A 278 11.20 -40.23 4.48
CA ILE A 278 11.07 -38.79 4.73
C ILE A 278 12.18 -38.10 3.94
N SER A 279 11.86 -37.71 2.71
CA SER A 279 12.77 -37.02 1.80
C SER A 279 12.29 -35.59 1.47
N GLN A 280 13.24 -34.74 1.12
CA GLN A 280 12.99 -33.41 0.56
C GLN A 280 13.44 -33.39 -0.91
N ILE A 281 12.72 -32.68 -1.78
CA ILE A 281 13.12 -32.48 -3.18
C ILE A 281 13.80 -31.12 -3.31
N ARG A 282 15.05 -31.10 -3.78
CA ARG A 282 15.79 -29.86 -4.08
C ARG A 282 16.18 -29.84 -5.55
N MET A 283 15.85 -28.74 -6.21
CA MET A 283 16.09 -28.51 -7.63
C MET A 283 16.45 -27.05 -7.84
N ASP A 284 17.36 -26.76 -8.78
CA ASP A 284 17.77 -25.39 -9.10
C ASP A 284 16.70 -24.64 -9.91
N ALA A 285 15.92 -25.37 -10.70
CA ALA A 285 14.76 -24.88 -11.45
C ALA A 285 13.64 -25.94 -11.41
N TRP A 286 12.39 -25.49 -11.43
CA TRP A 286 11.21 -26.37 -11.41
C TRP A 286 10.54 -26.46 -12.78
N SER A 287 11.10 -25.79 -13.77
CA SER A 287 10.62 -25.78 -15.15
C SER A 287 11.74 -26.08 -16.14
N ARG A 288 11.35 -26.68 -17.28
CA ARG A 288 12.26 -26.92 -18.40
C ARG A 288 11.48 -26.95 -19.70
N GLY A 289 11.73 -25.97 -20.56
CA GLY A 289 11.01 -25.82 -21.83
C GLY A 289 9.53 -25.47 -21.59
N ARG A 290 8.64 -26.40 -21.90
CA ARG A 290 7.17 -26.28 -21.79
C ARG A 290 6.59 -27.10 -20.62
N VAL A 291 7.45 -27.62 -19.75
CA VAL A 291 7.06 -28.43 -18.59
C VAL A 291 7.43 -27.72 -17.30
N ALA A 292 6.50 -27.65 -16.35
CA ALA A 292 6.76 -27.15 -15.00
C ALA A 292 6.30 -28.16 -13.93
N LEU A 293 6.95 -28.14 -12.77
CA LEU A 293 6.62 -28.98 -11.62
C LEU A 293 6.02 -28.11 -10.50
N VAL A 294 5.10 -28.70 -9.73
CA VAL A 294 4.44 -28.02 -8.61
C VAL A 294 4.17 -28.98 -7.45
N GLY A 295 4.14 -28.45 -6.22
CA GLY A 295 3.96 -29.25 -5.00
C GLY A 295 5.14 -30.19 -4.73
N ASP A 296 4.85 -31.37 -4.20
CA ASP A 296 5.89 -32.33 -3.79
C ASP A 296 6.75 -32.85 -4.97
N ALA A 297 6.24 -32.76 -6.21
CA ALA A 297 7.01 -33.08 -7.41
C ALA A 297 8.20 -32.13 -7.60
N ALA A 298 8.08 -30.87 -7.18
CA ALA A 298 9.08 -29.81 -7.36
C ALA A 298 9.92 -29.54 -6.10
N TYR A 299 9.28 -29.50 -4.93
CA TYR A 299 9.90 -28.95 -3.74
C TYR A 299 9.35 -29.49 -2.41
N ALA A 300 9.06 -30.80 -2.35
CA ALA A 300 8.64 -31.43 -1.10
C ALA A 300 9.54 -30.99 0.08
N PRO A 301 9.00 -30.36 1.13
CA PRO A 301 9.81 -29.88 2.26
C PRO A 301 10.14 -31.00 3.27
N GLY A 302 9.51 -32.16 3.13
CA GLY A 302 9.51 -33.25 4.11
C GLY A 302 8.34 -33.11 5.11
N PRO A 303 7.72 -34.23 5.54
CA PRO A 303 6.49 -34.22 6.37
C PRO A 303 6.67 -33.57 7.74
N ALA A 304 7.89 -33.50 8.28
CA ALA A 304 8.16 -32.91 9.61
C ALA A 304 8.01 -31.39 9.69
N VAL A 305 7.85 -30.68 8.56
CA VAL A 305 7.64 -29.23 8.56
C VAL A 305 6.17 -28.86 8.79
N GLY A 306 5.23 -29.80 8.62
CA GLY A 306 3.78 -29.55 8.73
C GLY A 306 3.18 -28.72 7.59
N GLY A 307 3.99 -28.08 6.72
CA GLY A 307 3.54 -27.12 5.71
C GLY A 307 3.56 -27.58 4.26
N GLY A 308 3.81 -28.86 3.96
CA GLY A 308 3.93 -29.36 2.59
C GLY A 308 2.67 -29.13 1.75
N THR A 309 1.50 -29.41 2.32
CA THR A 309 0.20 -29.14 1.69
C THR A 309 -0.05 -27.65 1.48
N THR A 310 0.38 -26.80 2.42
CA THR A 310 0.31 -25.35 2.27
C THR A 310 1.13 -24.88 1.07
N LEU A 311 2.37 -25.37 0.92
CA LEU A 311 3.20 -25.08 -0.24
C LEU A 311 2.59 -25.59 -1.55
N ALA A 312 1.97 -26.77 -1.54
CA ALA A 312 1.30 -27.34 -2.71
C ALA A 312 0.14 -26.46 -3.20
N VAL A 313 -0.73 -26.00 -2.30
CA VAL A 313 -1.87 -25.12 -2.64
C VAL A 313 -1.39 -23.77 -3.14
N VAL A 314 -0.46 -23.15 -2.41
CA VAL A 314 0.07 -21.82 -2.77
C VAL A 314 0.84 -21.88 -4.08
N GLY A 315 1.70 -22.89 -4.27
CA GLY A 315 2.47 -23.06 -5.50
C GLY A 315 1.62 -23.33 -6.73
N ALA A 316 0.55 -24.12 -6.59
CA ALA A 316 -0.43 -24.33 -7.65
C ALA A 316 -1.11 -23.02 -8.08
N TYR A 317 -1.51 -22.20 -7.12
CA TYR A 317 -2.11 -20.90 -7.38
C TYR A 317 -1.14 -19.92 -8.06
N VAL A 318 0.09 -19.81 -7.55
CA VAL A 318 1.12 -18.91 -8.11
C VAL A 318 1.49 -19.34 -9.52
N LEU A 319 1.66 -20.64 -9.79
CA LEU A 319 1.95 -21.15 -11.13
C LEU A 319 0.82 -20.81 -12.12
N ALA A 320 -0.44 -21.06 -11.74
CA ALA A 320 -1.59 -20.75 -12.60
C ALA A 320 -1.69 -19.23 -12.89
N THR A 321 -1.44 -18.39 -11.88
CA THR A 321 -1.49 -16.93 -12.00
C THR A 321 -0.38 -16.42 -12.92
N ALA A 322 0.86 -16.90 -12.72
CA ALA A 322 1.99 -16.55 -13.59
C ALA A 322 1.78 -16.99 -15.05
N LEU A 323 1.14 -18.15 -15.27
CA LEU A 323 0.78 -18.63 -16.60
C LEU A 323 -0.28 -17.74 -17.28
N ALA A 324 -1.25 -17.24 -16.52
CA ALA A 324 -2.28 -16.33 -17.02
C ALA A 324 -1.70 -14.95 -17.38
N GLU A 325 -0.83 -14.40 -16.52
CA GLU A 325 -0.24 -13.06 -16.72
C GLU A 325 0.74 -13.00 -17.90
N ALA A 326 1.42 -14.10 -18.21
CA ALA A 326 2.44 -14.14 -19.25
C ALA A 326 1.89 -14.15 -20.69
N ALA A 327 0.56 -14.10 -20.89
CA ALA A 327 -0.11 -13.94 -22.19
C ALA A 327 0.46 -14.84 -23.32
N GLY A 328 0.77 -16.10 -22.99
CA GLY A 328 1.32 -17.08 -23.93
C GLY A 328 2.84 -17.10 -24.12
N GLN A 329 3.58 -16.63 -23.11
CA GLN A 329 5.02 -16.80 -22.99
C GLN A 329 5.40 -17.72 -21.80
N PRO A 330 5.41 -19.06 -21.98
CA PRO A 330 5.61 -20.01 -20.90
C PRO A 330 6.93 -19.84 -20.13
N GLY A 331 8.02 -19.47 -20.82
CA GLY A 331 9.31 -19.24 -20.18
C GLY A 331 9.29 -18.07 -19.20
N ALA A 332 8.59 -16.98 -19.54
CA ALA A 332 8.42 -15.84 -18.65
C ALA A 332 7.54 -16.20 -17.44
N ALA A 333 6.45 -16.94 -17.66
CA ALA A 333 5.58 -17.45 -16.61
C ALA A 333 6.34 -18.32 -15.60
N PHE A 334 7.13 -19.27 -16.08
CA PHE A 334 7.88 -20.16 -15.20
C PHE A 334 8.95 -19.42 -14.40
N GLY A 335 9.64 -18.45 -15.01
CA GLY A 335 10.58 -17.59 -14.31
C GLY A 335 9.90 -16.74 -13.21
N ALA A 336 8.70 -16.21 -13.46
CA ALA A 336 7.93 -15.49 -12.46
C ALA A 336 7.48 -16.40 -11.30
N TYR A 337 6.94 -17.57 -11.61
CA TYR A 337 6.57 -18.60 -10.62
C TYR A 337 7.74 -18.96 -9.70
N GLU A 338 8.91 -19.27 -10.27
CA GLU A 338 10.09 -19.66 -9.50
C GLU A 338 10.62 -18.51 -8.62
N ARG A 339 10.60 -17.26 -9.12
CA ARG A 339 11.01 -16.08 -8.32
C ARG A 339 10.05 -15.81 -7.16
N GLU A 340 8.75 -15.93 -7.41
CA GLU A 340 7.73 -15.55 -6.44
C GLU A 340 7.65 -16.52 -5.25
N ILE A 341 7.66 -17.83 -5.51
CA ILE A 341 7.58 -18.83 -4.44
C ILE A 341 8.95 -19.36 -3.97
N GLY A 342 10.03 -19.04 -4.69
CA GLY A 342 11.39 -19.52 -4.43
C GLY A 342 11.88 -19.32 -3.00
N ASP A 343 11.83 -18.10 -2.49
CA ASP A 343 12.27 -17.78 -1.12
C ASP A 343 11.39 -18.42 -0.05
N TYR A 344 10.10 -18.59 -0.34
CA TYR A 344 9.16 -19.22 0.57
C TYR A 344 9.47 -20.72 0.71
N VAL A 345 9.70 -21.40 -0.41
CA VAL A 345 10.12 -22.81 -0.46
C VAL A 345 11.47 -23.01 0.24
N ARG A 346 12.49 -22.20 -0.09
CA ARG A 346 13.83 -22.35 0.52
C ARG A 346 13.80 -22.19 2.04
N ARG A 347 13.05 -21.21 2.55
CA ARG A 347 12.87 -21.03 4.01
C ARG A 347 12.13 -22.20 4.65
N SER A 348 11.16 -22.80 3.97
CA SER A 348 10.48 -24.02 4.44
C SER A 348 11.44 -25.20 4.55
N GLN A 349 12.18 -25.48 3.47
CA GLN A 349 13.12 -26.59 3.39
C GLN A 349 14.29 -26.47 4.37
N ALA A 350 14.74 -25.25 4.68
CA ALA A 350 15.79 -24.99 5.66
C ALA A 350 15.42 -25.45 7.09
N LEU A 351 14.13 -25.55 7.41
CA LEU A 351 13.64 -25.95 8.74
C LEU A 351 13.59 -27.47 8.92
N ALA A 352 13.41 -28.22 7.83
CA ALA A 352 13.17 -29.67 7.87
C ALA A 352 14.26 -30.47 8.61
N PRO A 353 15.58 -30.24 8.40
CA PRO A 353 16.61 -31.01 9.10
C PRO A 353 16.70 -30.74 10.61
N ALA A 354 16.28 -29.56 11.06
CA ALA A 354 16.23 -29.23 12.49
C ALA A 354 15.01 -29.88 13.16
N LEU A 355 13.85 -29.83 12.51
CA LEU A 355 12.61 -30.43 13.03
C LEU A 355 12.68 -31.96 13.05
N MET A 356 13.28 -32.57 12.03
CA MET A 356 13.52 -34.02 12.01
C MET A 356 14.42 -34.49 13.16
N ARG A 357 15.34 -33.64 13.64
CA ARG A 357 16.17 -33.95 14.82
C ARG A 357 15.36 -33.96 16.12
N SER A 358 14.26 -33.22 16.19
CA SER A 358 13.41 -33.11 17.38
C SER A 358 12.14 -33.96 17.36
N LEU A 359 11.64 -34.34 16.18
CA LEU A 359 10.35 -35.02 16.02
C LEU A 359 10.41 -36.47 16.50
N VAL A 360 11.47 -37.21 16.15
CA VAL A 360 11.70 -38.59 16.60
C VAL A 360 12.81 -38.57 17.66
N PRO A 361 12.53 -38.94 18.92
CA PRO A 361 13.52 -38.93 20.01
C PRO A 361 14.73 -39.82 19.69
N ARG A 362 15.96 -39.36 19.95
CA ARG A 362 17.20 -40.12 19.67
C ARG A 362 17.79 -40.77 20.92
N SER A 363 17.28 -40.39 22.08
CA SER A 363 17.80 -40.82 23.37
C SER A 363 16.71 -40.80 24.42
N VAL A 364 16.94 -41.52 25.52
CA VAL A 364 16.07 -41.48 26.70
C VAL A 364 15.98 -40.05 27.28
N TRP A 365 17.01 -39.23 27.11
CA TRP A 365 17.00 -37.82 27.52
C TRP A 365 16.04 -36.97 26.68
N ASP A 366 15.96 -37.21 25.37
CA ASP A 366 14.99 -36.53 24.50
C ASP A 366 13.56 -36.87 24.90
N ILE A 367 13.29 -38.13 25.24
CA ILE A 367 11.99 -38.57 25.75
C ILE A 367 11.67 -37.90 27.09
N ARG A 368 12.65 -37.81 28.01
CA ARG A 368 12.48 -37.09 29.28
C ARG A 368 12.22 -35.60 29.06
N ALA A 369 12.92 -34.97 28.10
CA ALA A 369 12.73 -33.56 27.75
C ALA A 369 11.34 -33.31 27.14
N LEU A 370 10.89 -34.19 26.22
CA LEU A 370 9.54 -34.15 25.64
C LEU A 370 8.45 -34.23 26.72
N VAL A 371 8.61 -35.16 27.66
CA VAL A 371 7.65 -35.35 28.77
C VAL A 371 7.70 -34.19 29.77
N ALA A 372 8.89 -33.69 30.10
CA ALA A 372 9.05 -32.52 30.96
C ALA A 372 8.43 -31.27 30.32
N PHE A 373 8.61 -31.11 29.00
CA PHE A 373 7.98 -30.07 28.21
C PHE A 373 6.46 -30.20 28.25
N ALA A 374 5.91 -31.38 27.96
CA ALA A 374 4.47 -31.65 28.03
C ALA A 374 3.87 -31.38 29.45
N HIS A 375 4.65 -31.59 30.51
CA HIS A 375 4.25 -31.26 31.89
C HIS A 375 4.32 -29.76 32.22
N ALA A 376 5.30 -29.05 31.66
CA ALA A 376 5.54 -27.64 31.95
C ALA A 376 4.58 -26.73 31.16
N VAL A 377 4.28 -27.08 29.91
CA VAL A 377 3.48 -26.26 28.99
C VAL A 377 2.12 -25.86 29.58
N PRO A 378 1.28 -26.76 30.14
CA PRO A 378 -0.01 -26.37 30.72
C PRO A 378 0.10 -25.46 31.95
N ARG A 379 1.29 -25.36 32.58
CA ARG A 379 1.54 -24.63 33.83
C ARG A 379 2.27 -23.30 33.62
N LEU A 380 2.77 -23.04 32.41
CA LEU A 380 3.47 -21.80 32.09
C LEU A 380 2.45 -20.68 31.82
N PRO A 381 2.68 -19.45 32.28
CA PRO A 381 1.85 -18.31 31.89
C PRO A 381 1.88 -18.16 30.36
N SER A 382 0.72 -17.95 29.71
CA SER A 382 0.60 -17.79 28.26
C SER A 382 1.59 -16.75 27.67
N GLY A 383 1.89 -15.70 28.45
CA GLY A 383 2.89 -14.68 28.11
C GLY A 383 4.35 -15.17 28.13
N LEU A 384 4.73 -16.14 28.97
CA LEU A 384 6.08 -16.73 29.01
C LEU A 384 6.27 -17.76 27.89
N LEU A 385 5.26 -18.60 27.65
CA LEU A 385 5.19 -19.53 26.52
C LEU A 385 5.34 -18.82 25.17
N ARG A 386 4.64 -17.70 24.99
CA ARG A 386 4.73 -16.86 23.78
C ARG A 386 6.09 -16.19 23.61
N ARG A 387 6.87 -16.01 24.70
CA ARG A 387 8.23 -15.44 24.67
C ARG A 387 9.29 -16.49 24.34
N ILE A 388 9.06 -17.74 24.71
CA ILE A 388 9.90 -18.89 24.35
C ILE A 388 9.76 -19.16 22.84
N THR A 389 8.55 -19.10 22.28
CA THR A 389 8.36 -19.22 20.82
C THR A 389 8.73 -17.99 20.02
N ALA A 390 8.49 -16.79 20.53
CA ALA A 390 8.83 -15.58 19.79
C ALA A 390 10.35 -15.36 19.59
N ALA A 391 11.19 -16.08 20.36
CA ALA A 391 12.65 -16.03 20.25
C ALA A 391 13.21 -17.03 19.21
N GLN A 392 12.39 -17.91 18.64
CA GLN A 392 12.78 -18.87 17.61
C GLN A 392 11.98 -18.59 16.33
N SER A 393 12.65 -18.54 15.18
CA SER A 393 12.02 -18.47 13.86
C SER A 393 11.30 -19.79 13.56
N GLY A 394 10.14 -20.00 14.17
CA GLY A 394 9.44 -21.28 14.14
C GLY A 394 8.81 -21.63 12.78
N PRO A 395 8.56 -22.93 12.50
CA PRO A 395 8.05 -23.42 11.20
C PRO A 395 6.73 -22.77 10.78
N ALA A 396 5.78 -22.67 11.70
CA ALA A 396 4.47 -22.10 11.43
C ALA A 396 4.48 -20.60 11.12
N ARG A 397 5.41 -19.82 11.71
CA ARG A 397 5.57 -18.41 11.31
C ARG A 397 6.12 -18.28 9.90
N THR A 398 7.06 -19.15 9.52
CA THR A 398 7.54 -19.20 8.14
C THR A 398 6.39 -19.56 7.20
N MET A 399 5.60 -20.60 7.54
CA MET A 399 4.45 -21.05 6.73
C MET A 399 3.32 -20.02 6.65
N ALA A 400 3.14 -19.17 7.66
CA ALA A 400 2.16 -18.09 7.65
C ALA A 400 2.67 -16.77 7.05
N SER A 401 3.94 -16.69 6.64
CA SER A 401 4.58 -15.42 6.23
C SER A 401 4.37 -15.05 4.75
N PHE A 402 3.81 -15.94 3.95
CA PHE A 402 3.61 -15.71 2.52
C PHE A 402 2.24 -15.05 2.25
N ALA A 403 2.21 -13.99 1.45
CA ALA A 403 0.98 -13.35 1.01
C ALA A 403 0.72 -13.73 -0.46
N PRO A 404 -0.32 -14.52 -0.78
CA PRO A 404 -0.61 -14.91 -2.16
C PRO A 404 -0.93 -13.69 -3.05
N PRO A 405 -0.40 -13.62 -4.29
CA PRO A 405 -0.63 -12.50 -5.22
C PRO A 405 -2.12 -12.34 -5.53
N ALA A 406 -2.55 -11.17 -6.02
CA ALA A 406 -3.93 -10.98 -6.45
C ALA A 406 -4.27 -11.93 -7.63
N PRO A 407 -5.55 -12.34 -7.81
CA PRO A 407 -5.93 -13.18 -8.96
C PRO A 407 -5.67 -12.46 -10.29
N ALA A 408 -5.15 -13.18 -11.28
CA ALA A 408 -4.95 -12.65 -12.62
C ALA A 408 -6.28 -12.41 -13.35
N ALA A 409 -6.27 -11.52 -14.35
CA ALA A 409 -7.39 -11.39 -15.27
C ALA A 409 -7.49 -12.66 -16.14
N PRO A 410 -8.71 -13.17 -16.44
CA PRO A 410 -8.88 -14.28 -17.38
C PRO A 410 -8.30 -13.93 -18.76
N LEU A 411 -7.71 -14.91 -19.44
CA LEU A 411 -7.29 -14.75 -20.83
C LEU A 411 -8.51 -14.36 -21.69
N PRO A 412 -8.36 -13.38 -22.60
CA PRO A 412 -9.43 -13.06 -23.55
C PRO A 412 -9.78 -14.32 -24.33
N VAL A 413 -11.03 -14.75 -24.25
CA VAL A 413 -11.55 -15.82 -25.09
C VAL A 413 -11.55 -15.26 -26.52
N PRO A 414 -10.90 -15.91 -27.51
CA PRO A 414 -11.01 -15.44 -28.88
C PRO A 414 -12.50 -15.43 -29.26
N ALA A 415 -13.00 -14.25 -29.59
CA ALA A 415 -14.30 -14.10 -30.20
C ALA A 415 -14.34 -15.03 -31.44
N ALA A 416 -15.51 -15.60 -31.70
CA ALA A 416 -15.77 -16.28 -32.95
C ALA A 416 -15.31 -15.41 -34.14
N GLU A 417 -14.86 -16.07 -35.20
CA GLU A 417 -14.14 -15.53 -36.36
C GLU A 417 -14.46 -14.05 -36.74
N PRO A 418 -13.43 -13.27 -37.11
CA PRO A 418 -13.55 -11.82 -37.26
C PRO A 418 -14.45 -11.45 -38.44
N VAL A 419 -15.57 -10.78 -38.12
CA VAL A 419 -16.29 -9.95 -39.07
C VAL A 419 -15.58 -8.59 -39.09
N SER A 420 -14.95 -8.27 -40.22
CA SER A 420 -14.55 -6.92 -40.68
C SER A 420 -13.72 -6.05 -39.71
N ASP A 421 -12.48 -5.78 -40.11
CA ASP A 421 -11.40 -5.03 -39.45
C ASP A 421 -11.64 -3.51 -39.24
N ARG A 422 -12.88 -3.08 -38.97
CA ARG A 422 -13.22 -1.71 -38.54
C ARG A 422 -14.22 -1.74 -37.40
N PRO A 423 -14.00 -0.98 -36.31
CA PRO A 423 -15.00 -0.83 -35.26
C PRO A 423 -16.28 -0.28 -35.89
N PRO A 424 -17.46 -0.87 -35.59
CA PRO A 424 -18.73 -0.42 -36.15
C PRO A 424 -19.03 1.04 -35.78
N ALA A 425 -19.67 1.77 -36.70
CA ALA A 425 -20.07 3.15 -36.49
C ALA A 425 -21.23 3.30 -35.48
N VAL A 426 -22.04 2.24 -35.32
CA VAL A 426 -23.14 2.15 -34.36
C VAL A 426 -23.09 0.81 -33.64
N VAL A 427 -23.13 0.85 -32.31
CA VAL A 427 -23.02 -0.33 -31.42
C VAL A 427 -24.21 -0.37 -30.47
N ALA A 428 -24.86 -1.52 -30.28
CA ALA A 428 -25.88 -1.65 -29.26
C ALA A 428 -25.26 -1.52 -27.86
N LEU A 429 -25.96 -0.89 -26.89
CA LEU A 429 -25.39 -0.73 -25.55
C LEU A 429 -25.09 -2.07 -24.84
N SER A 430 -25.76 -3.16 -25.23
CA SER A 430 -25.46 -4.52 -24.75
C SER A 430 -24.07 -5.02 -25.17
N ASP A 431 -23.58 -4.55 -26.31
CA ASP A 431 -22.35 -5.02 -26.96
C ASP A 431 -21.21 -4.00 -26.79
N ALA A 432 -21.51 -2.83 -26.22
CA ALA A 432 -20.58 -1.72 -26.04
C ALA A 432 -19.35 -2.10 -25.19
N ALA A 433 -19.43 -3.11 -24.33
CA ALA A 433 -18.29 -3.58 -23.53
C ALA A 433 -17.10 -4.06 -24.39
N GLU A 434 -17.36 -4.54 -25.61
CA GLU A 434 -16.34 -5.03 -26.55
C GLU A 434 -15.66 -3.90 -27.34
N HIS A 435 -16.16 -2.67 -27.23
CA HIS A 435 -15.75 -1.52 -28.04
C HIS A 435 -15.32 -0.30 -27.19
N ARG A 436 -14.72 -0.52 -26.00
CA ARG A 436 -14.38 0.54 -25.03
C ARG A 436 -13.61 1.73 -25.63
N ASP A 437 -12.71 1.47 -26.56
CA ASP A 437 -11.83 2.51 -27.14
C ASP A 437 -12.57 3.52 -28.04
N VAL A 438 -13.81 3.23 -28.44
CA VAL A 438 -14.56 4.03 -29.45
C VAL A 438 -15.93 4.52 -28.97
N ILE A 439 -16.31 4.32 -27.71
CA ILE A 439 -17.65 4.65 -27.20
C ILE A 439 -17.66 5.79 -26.15
N GLY A 440 -16.50 6.16 -25.62
CA GLY A 440 -16.36 7.17 -24.56
C GLY A 440 -16.95 6.75 -23.20
N GLY A 441 -16.66 7.56 -22.17
CA GLY A 441 -16.90 7.21 -20.77
C GLY A 441 -18.34 6.96 -20.36
N LYS A 442 -19.33 7.68 -20.89
CA LYS A 442 -20.75 7.46 -20.51
C LYS A 442 -21.25 6.11 -21.01
N ALA A 443 -20.95 5.79 -22.26
CA ALA A 443 -21.34 4.50 -22.85
C ALA A 443 -20.61 3.33 -22.16
N ALA A 444 -19.33 3.51 -21.82
CA ALA A 444 -18.58 2.51 -21.05
C ALA A 444 -19.20 2.28 -19.66
N GLY A 445 -19.61 3.33 -18.95
CA GLY A 445 -20.33 3.22 -17.69
C GLY A 445 -21.67 2.48 -17.81
N LEU A 446 -22.41 2.69 -18.90
CA LEU A 446 -23.66 1.96 -19.18
C LEU A 446 -23.42 0.49 -19.49
N ALA A 447 -22.37 0.18 -20.26
CA ALA A 447 -21.96 -1.19 -20.54
C ALA A 447 -21.58 -1.94 -19.25
N GLU A 448 -20.93 -1.26 -18.30
CA GLU A 448 -20.61 -1.81 -16.98
C GLU A 448 -21.87 -2.16 -16.18
N LEU A 449 -22.89 -1.29 -16.21
CA LEU A 449 -24.19 -1.54 -15.56
C LEU A 449 -24.92 -2.75 -16.17
N ILE A 450 -24.94 -2.86 -17.51
CA ILE A 450 -25.57 -3.99 -18.22
C ILE A 450 -24.83 -5.30 -17.89
N ALA A 451 -23.50 -5.30 -17.92
CA ALA A 451 -22.69 -6.46 -17.54
C ALA A 451 -22.87 -6.84 -16.06
N ALA A 452 -23.23 -5.88 -15.21
CA ALA A 452 -23.60 -6.10 -13.81
C ALA A 452 -25.00 -6.73 -13.62
N GLY A 453 -25.79 -6.86 -14.69
CA GLY A 453 -27.16 -7.35 -14.63
C GLY A 453 -28.17 -6.30 -14.13
N GLU A 454 -27.78 -5.03 -14.08
CA GLU A 454 -28.66 -3.95 -13.65
C GLU A 454 -29.58 -3.49 -14.78
N ARG A 455 -30.73 -2.89 -14.42
CA ARG A 455 -31.72 -2.41 -15.39
C ARG A 455 -31.29 -1.08 -15.99
N VAL A 456 -30.78 -1.12 -17.21
CA VAL A 456 -30.44 0.05 -18.02
C VAL A 456 -31.44 0.19 -19.17
N PRO A 457 -31.96 1.38 -19.46
CA PRO A 457 -32.87 1.54 -20.60
C PRO A 457 -32.17 1.12 -21.92
N PRO A 458 -32.87 0.39 -22.81
CA PRO A 458 -32.29 -0.03 -24.09
C PRO A 458 -31.82 1.17 -24.93
N GLY A 459 -30.70 1.01 -25.64
CA GLY A 459 -30.12 2.07 -26.45
C GLY A 459 -28.95 1.57 -27.30
N PHE A 460 -28.34 2.50 -28.03
CA PHE A 460 -27.14 2.28 -28.83
C PHE A 460 -26.17 3.46 -28.68
N CYS A 461 -24.92 3.25 -29.05
CA CYS A 461 -23.87 4.24 -29.09
C CYS A 461 -23.45 4.47 -30.54
N VAL A 462 -23.47 5.72 -30.98
CA VAL A 462 -22.82 6.19 -32.20
C VAL A 462 -21.35 6.42 -31.84
N THR A 463 -20.43 5.64 -32.42
CA THR A 463 -19.04 5.56 -31.98
C THR A 463 -18.21 6.75 -32.45
N THR A 464 -16.99 6.90 -31.92
CA THR A 464 -16.03 7.92 -32.37
C THR A 464 -15.65 7.75 -33.84
N VAL A 465 -15.70 6.53 -34.38
CA VAL A 465 -15.49 6.24 -35.80
C VAL A 465 -16.52 6.96 -36.68
N ALA A 466 -17.77 7.03 -36.22
CA ALA A 466 -18.82 7.78 -36.90
C ALA A 466 -18.53 9.28 -36.91
N HIS A 467 -18.02 9.83 -35.81
CA HIS A 467 -17.60 11.22 -35.73
C HIS A 467 -16.43 11.53 -36.67
N ASP A 468 -15.45 10.63 -36.76
CA ASP A 468 -14.33 10.76 -37.71
C ASP A 468 -14.82 10.76 -39.16
N ALA A 469 -15.72 9.85 -39.52
CA ALA A 469 -16.29 9.79 -40.87
C ALA A 469 -17.01 11.10 -41.25
N VAL A 470 -17.70 11.74 -40.31
CA VAL A 470 -18.37 13.04 -40.53
C VAL A 470 -17.36 14.17 -40.67
N ARG A 471 -16.29 14.18 -39.87
CA ARG A 471 -15.21 15.18 -39.99
C ARG A 471 -14.48 15.07 -41.32
N GLU A 472 -14.21 13.87 -41.79
CA GLU A 472 -13.57 13.62 -43.09
C GLU A 472 -14.47 14.00 -44.27
N ALA A 473 -15.78 13.68 -44.20
CA ALA A 473 -16.72 13.95 -45.27
C ALA A 473 -17.28 15.39 -45.29
N GLY A 474 -17.17 16.13 -44.18
CA GLY A 474 -17.73 17.48 -44.02
C GLY A 474 -19.26 17.53 -43.84
N ALA A 475 -19.93 16.38 -43.93
CA ALA A 475 -21.38 16.21 -43.73
C ALA A 475 -21.67 14.76 -43.27
N LEU A 476 -22.89 14.49 -42.79
CA LEU A 476 -23.30 13.14 -42.38
C LEU A 476 -23.48 12.21 -43.59
N PRO A 477 -22.69 11.13 -43.74
CA PRO A 477 -22.85 10.21 -44.86
C PRO A 477 -24.21 9.48 -44.82
N ASP A 478 -24.84 9.27 -45.97
CA ASP A 478 -26.16 8.63 -46.09
C ASP A 478 -26.20 7.22 -45.47
N GLN A 479 -25.09 6.48 -45.58
CA GLN A 479 -24.96 5.14 -45.01
C GLN A 479 -25.00 5.18 -43.48
N LEU A 480 -24.26 6.11 -42.87
CA LEU A 480 -24.26 6.30 -41.42
C LEU A 480 -25.62 6.81 -40.91
N ARG A 481 -26.26 7.72 -41.66
CA ARG A 481 -27.64 8.15 -41.38
C ARG A 481 -28.59 6.96 -41.33
N LYS A 482 -28.54 6.06 -42.33
CA LYS A 482 -29.39 4.84 -42.35
C LYS A 482 -29.11 3.91 -41.17
N GLU A 483 -27.85 3.74 -40.78
CA GLU A 483 -27.48 2.91 -39.63
C GLU A 483 -28.02 3.44 -38.30
N ILE A 484 -27.91 4.76 -38.07
CA ILE A 484 -28.47 5.42 -36.88
C ILE A 484 -29.99 5.30 -36.86
N VAL A 485 -30.66 5.57 -37.99
CA VAL A 485 -32.12 5.46 -38.11
C VAL A 485 -32.59 4.02 -37.89
N THR A 486 -31.91 3.04 -38.48
CA THR A 486 -32.23 1.62 -38.29
C THR A 486 -32.10 1.22 -36.81
N ALA A 487 -31.05 1.69 -36.12
CA ALA A 487 -30.88 1.44 -34.70
C ALA A 487 -31.98 2.09 -33.85
N TYR A 488 -32.41 3.31 -34.19
CA TYR A 488 -33.53 4.00 -33.55
C TYR A 488 -34.87 3.29 -33.76
N GLU A 489 -35.16 2.83 -34.98
CA GLU A 489 -36.38 2.07 -35.29
C GLU A 489 -36.44 0.75 -34.52
N ARG A 490 -35.29 0.06 -34.34
CA ARG A 490 -35.19 -1.14 -33.50
C ARG A 490 -35.51 -0.87 -32.02
N LEU A 491 -35.35 0.36 -31.53
CA LEU A 491 -35.79 0.75 -30.18
C LEU A 491 -37.31 0.95 -30.08
N GLY A 492 -38.03 0.95 -31.21
CA GLY A 492 -39.48 1.10 -31.31
C GLY A 492 -39.95 2.50 -31.75
N GLY A 493 -39.06 3.41 -32.16
CA GLY A 493 -39.42 4.73 -32.69
C GLY A 493 -40.05 5.70 -31.66
N GLY A 494 -39.95 5.41 -30.36
CA GLY A 494 -40.46 6.25 -29.29
C GLY A 494 -39.52 7.41 -28.91
N ALA A 495 -39.83 8.10 -27.82
CA ALA A 495 -38.96 9.16 -27.28
C ALA A 495 -37.61 8.60 -26.81
N VAL A 496 -36.52 9.29 -27.14
CA VAL A 496 -35.14 8.94 -26.74
C VAL A 496 -34.41 10.13 -26.12
N ALA A 497 -33.43 9.83 -25.27
CA ALA A 497 -32.42 10.76 -24.79
C ALA A 497 -31.14 10.58 -25.63
N VAL A 498 -30.59 11.69 -26.12
CA VAL A 498 -29.35 11.74 -26.91
C VAL A 498 -28.28 12.44 -26.08
N ARG A 499 -27.26 11.69 -25.66
CA ARG A 499 -26.26 12.12 -24.67
C ARG A 499 -24.86 12.06 -25.26
N SER A 500 -24.11 13.15 -25.15
CA SER A 500 -22.67 13.20 -25.48
C SER A 500 -21.85 12.20 -24.65
N SER A 501 -20.84 11.56 -25.23
CA SER A 501 -19.92 10.63 -24.57
C SER A 501 -18.51 10.83 -25.14
N ALA A 502 -17.76 11.80 -24.60
CA ALA A 502 -16.45 12.15 -25.15
C ALA A 502 -15.36 11.15 -24.72
N THR A 503 -14.33 10.94 -25.55
CA THR A 503 -13.13 10.18 -25.11
C THR A 503 -12.25 10.98 -24.15
N ALA A 504 -12.35 12.32 -24.19
CA ALA A 504 -11.70 13.17 -23.21
C ALA A 504 -12.34 13.08 -21.81
N GLU A 505 -13.60 12.60 -21.70
CA GLU A 505 -14.22 12.26 -20.39
C GLU A 505 -13.47 11.13 -19.66
N ASP A 506 -12.67 10.35 -20.39
CA ASP A 506 -11.88 9.24 -19.86
C ASP A 506 -10.44 9.63 -19.50
N LEU A 507 -10.04 10.89 -19.77
CA LEU A 507 -8.76 11.40 -19.30
C LEU A 507 -8.76 11.41 -17.76
N PRO A 508 -7.77 10.80 -17.09
CA PRO A 508 -7.77 10.63 -15.63
C PRO A 508 -7.80 11.93 -14.81
N HIS A 509 -7.73 13.08 -15.46
CA HIS A 509 -7.54 14.41 -14.91
C HIS A 509 -8.65 15.41 -15.29
N ALA A 510 -9.66 15.01 -16.06
CA ALA A 510 -10.70 15.92 -16.53
C ALA A 510 -12.10 15.34 -16.27
N SER A 511 -12.94 16.11 -15.57
CA SER A 511 -14.37 15.80 -15.41
C SER A 511 -15.15 16.76 -16.28
N PHE A 512 -15.51 16.34 -17.50
CA PHE A 512 -16.35 17.13 -18.41
C PHE A 512 -17.85 17.08 -18.01
N ALA A 513 -18.15 16.85 -16.72
CA ALA A 513 -19.50 16.87 -16.20
C ALA A 513 -20.16 18.22 -16.51
N GLY A 514 -21.30 18.17 -17.22
CA GLY A 514 -22.06 19.35 -17.63
C GLY A 514 -21.38 20.23 -18.69
N GLN A 515 -20.32 19.79 -19.35
CA GLN A 515 -19.59 20.60 -20.36
C GLN A 515 -20.06 20.37 -21.80
N HIS A 516 -20.78 19.29 -22.08
CA HIS A 516 -21.25 18.90 -23.41
C HIS A 516 -22.76 18.69 -23.45
N ASP A 517 -23.37 18.94 -24.61
CA ASP A 517 -24.83 18.95 -24.77
C ASP A 517 -25.44 17.55 -24.56
N THR A 518 -26.63 17.54 -23.96
CA THR A 518 -27.53 16.39 -23.87
C THR A 518 -28.93 16.86 -24.25
N VAL A 519 -29.61 16.12 -25.14
CA VAL A 519 -30.94 16.47 -25.64
C VAL A 519 -31.93 15.38 -25.22
N LEU A 520 -32.99 15.76 -24.52
CA LEU A 520 -33.99 14.84 -23.96
C LEU A 520 -35.32 14.92 -24.75
N ASP A 521 -36.13 13.86 -24.69
CA ASP A 521 -37.45 13.75 -25.36
C ASP A 521 -37.41 13.91 -26.89
N VAL A 522 -36.37 13.39 -27.53
CA VAL A 522 -36.22 13.46 -28.98
C VAL A 522 -37.11 12.39 -29.63
N ARG A 523 -37.92 12.80 -30.62
CA ARG A 523 -38.89 11.93 -31.32
C ARG A 523 -38.76 12.07 -32.83
N GLY A 524 -38.71 10.94 -33.53
CA GLY A 524 -38.58 10.88 -34.98
C GLY A 524 -37.13 10.83 -35.45
N ALA A 525 -36.92 10.13 -36.56
CA ALA A 525 -35.59 9.84 -37.12
C ALA A 525 -34.76 11.11 -37.39
N ASP A 526 -35.34 12.13 -38.01
CA ASP A 526 -34.62 13.37 -38.32
C ASP A 526 -34.21 14.17 -37.08
N ALA A 527 -35.07 14.21 -36.06
CA ALA A 527 -34.75 14.88 -34.80
C ALA A 527 -33.63 14.16 -34.04
N VAL A 528 -33.57 12.83 -34.11
CA VAL A 528 -32.45 12.04 -33.54
C VAL A 528 -31.13 12.39 -34.24
N ILE A 529 -31.14 12.50 -35.57
CA ILE A 529 -29.95 12.90 -36.33
C ILE A 529 -29.50 14.32 -35.95
N GLU A 530 -30.42 15.27 -35.88
CA GLU A 530 -30.12 16.65 -35.48
C GLU A 530 -29.53 16.70 -34.06
N ALA A 531 -30.10 15.95 -33.12
CA ALA A 531 -29.59 15.86 -31.76
C ALA A 531 -28.18 15.25 -31.68
N VAL A 532 -27.89 14.21 -32.47
CA VAL A 532 -26.54 13.62 -32.57
C VAL A 532 -25.53 14.64 -33.10
N GLN A 533 -25.89 15.38 -34.14
CA GLN A 533 -25.04 16.44 -34.70
C GLN A 533 -24.80 17.57 -33.71
N ARG A 534 -25.82 17.95 -32.93
CA ARG A 534 -25.70 18.95 -31.86
C ARG A 534 -24.72 18.50 -30.76
N CYS A 535 -24.77 17.23 -30.34
CA CYS A 535 -23.79 16.69 -29.40
C CYS A 535 -22.36 16.79 -29.93
N TRP A 536 -22.12 16.50 -31.22
CA TRP A 536 -20.79 16.68 -31.82
C TRP A 536 -20.36 18.15 -31.86
N ALA A 537 -21.26 19.07 -32.22
CA ALA A 537 -20.96 20.51 -32.24
C ALA A 537 -20.59 21.07 -30.86
N SER A 538 -21.14 20.49 -29.78
CA SER A 538 -20.81 20.90 -28.40
C SER A 538 -19.36 20.64 -27.99
N LEU A 539 -18.61 19.83 -28.75
CA LEU A 539 -17.19 19.56 -28.47
C LEU A 539 -16.30 20.79 -28.68
N THR A 540 -16.66 21.65 -29.64
CA THR A 540 -15.94 22.88 -30.02
C THR A 540 -16.64 24.15 -29.55
N GLY A 541 -17.63 24.06 -28.66
CA GLY A 541 -18.30 25.22 -28.08
C GLY A 541 -17.39 26.02 -27.14
N GLU A 542 -17.63 27.34 -27.02
CA GLU A 542 -16.82 28.26 -26.20
C GLU A 542 -16.59 27.77 -24.76
N ARG A 543 -17.62 27.20 -24.12
CA ARG A 543 -17.54 26.63 -22.76
C ARG A 543 -16.56 25.46 -22.66
N ALA A 544 -16.59 24.55 -23.64
CA ALA A 544 -15.73 23.38 -23.66
C ALA A 544 -14.26 23.76 -23.95
N VAL A 545 -14.04 24.75 -24.82
CA VAL A 545 -12.70 25.28 -25.13
C VAL A 545 -12.12 26.02 -23.92
N ALA A 546 -12.90 26.90 -23.29
CA ALA A 546 -12.47 27.62 -22.08
C ALA A 546 -12.16 26.68 -20.91
N TYR A 547 -12.95 25.62 -20.72
CA TYR A 547 -12.70 24.59 -19.71
C TYR A 547 -11.37 23.86 -19.95
N ARG A 548 -11.08 23.45 -21.19
CA ARG A 548 -9.79 22.82 -21.54
C ARG A 548 -8.60 23.75 -21.34
N ALA A 549 -8.76 25.04 -21.63
CA ALA A 549 -7.71 26.03 -21.40
C ALA A 549 -7.44 26.26 -19.89
N ALA A 550 -8.49 26.32 -19.06
CA ALA A 550 -8.38 26.61 -17.63
C ALA A 550 -7.75 25.47 -16.79
N ASP A 551 -7.96 24.20 -17.18
CA ASP A 551 -7.38 23.04 -16.49
C ASP A 551 -5.98 22.64 -17.02
N GLY A 552 -5.35 23.47 -17.88
CA GLY A 552 -4.04 23.18 -18.47
C GLY A 552 -4.05 22.02 -19.49
N ILE A 553 -5.25 21.54 -19.87
CA ILE A 553 -5.46 20.48 -20.87
C ILE A 553 -5.06 20.99 -22.27
N GLY A 554 -5.11 22.31 -22.50
CA GLY A 554 -4.70 22.95 -23.75
C GLY A 554 -3.18 22.98 -24.02
N GLU A 555 -2.32 22.81 -23.01
CA GLU A 555 -0.87 22.67 -23.21
C GLU A 555 -0.52 21.21 -23.55
N GLY A 556 -0.81 20.80 -24.79
CA GLY A 556 -0.38 19.51 -25.34
C GLY A 556 -1.45 18.64 -25.99
N ILE A 557 -2.75 18.99 -25.86
CA ILE A 557 -3.85 18.32 -26.57
C ILE A 557 -4.34 19.25 -27.68
N ASP A 558 -4.05 18.88 -28.94
CA ASP A 558 -4.60 19.54 -30.12
C ASP A 558 -6.13 19.31 -30.16
N ASP A 559 -6.94 20.36 -30.34
CA ASP A 559 -8.40 20.26 -30.52
C ASP A 559 -8.76 19.30 -31.68
N ALA A 560 -7.82 19.04 -32.59
CA ALA A 560 -7.94 18.02 -33.64
C ALA A 560 -7.93 16.57 -33.13
N THR A 561 -7.56 16.28 -31.89
CA THR A 561 -7.41 14.92 -31.33
C THR A 561 -8.60 14.45 -30.49
N VAL A 562 -9.46 15.35 -30.02
CA VAL A 562 -10.62 14.96 -29.20
C VAL A 562 -11.73 14.35 -30.06
N ARG A 563 -12.32 13.25 -29.58
CA ARG A 563 -13.42 12.53 -30.24
C ARG A 563 -14.64 12.45 -29.35
N MET A 564 -15.82 12.37 -29.97
CA MET A 564 -17.11 12.34 -29.29
C MET A 564 -17.95 11.20 -29.84
N ALA A 565 -18.27 10.24 -28.98
CA ALA A 565 -19.35 9.29 -29.21
C ALA A 565 -20.68 9.88 -28.70
N VAL A 566 -21.80 9.30 -29.11
CA VAL A 566 -23.13 9.76 -28.71
C VAL A 566 -24.00 8.56 -28.33
N VAL A 567 -24.51 8.57 -27.10
CA VAL A 567 -25.45 7.55 -26.59
C VAL A 567 -26.87 7.97 -26.94
N VAL A 568 -27.62 7.09 -27.59
CA VAL A 568 -29.06 7.23 -27.85
C VAL A 568 -29.78 6.16 -27.05
N GLN A 569 -30.58 6.58 -26.08
CA GLN A 569 -31.21 5.68 -25.12
C GLN A 569 -32.71 5.94 -25.01
N ARG A 570 -33.52 4.90 -24.83
CA ARG A 570 -34.97 5.05 -24.62
C ARG A 570 -35.25 6.00 -23.45
N MET A 571 -36.10 6.99 -23.69
CA MET A 571 -36.51 7.94 -22.66
C MET A 571 -37.38 7.24 -21.62
N ILE A 572 -37.09 7.47 -20.35
CA ILE A 572 -37.94 7.04 -19.22
C ILE A 572 -38.79 8.23 -18.79
N GLU A 573 -40.06 8.00 -18.46
CA GLU A 573 -40.93 8.98 -17.80
C GLU A 573 -40.89 8.76 -16.28
N PRO A 574 -40.07 9.51 -15.53
CA PRO A 574 -39.90 9.30 -14.11
C PRO A 574 -41.08 9.84 -13.28
N ALA A 575 -41.46 9.10 -12.25
CA ALA A 575 -42.17 9.66 -11.09
C ALA A 575 -41.19 10.39 -10.16
N ALA A 576 -39.95 9.89 -10.04
CA ALA A 576 -38.85 10.54 -9.35
C ALA A 576 -37.52 10.18 -10.01
N ALA A 577 -36.55 11.09 -9.98
CA ALA A 577 -35.22 10.89 -10.53
C ALA A 577 -34.18 11.65 -9.71
N GLY A 578 -32.93 11.20 -9.78
CA GLY A 578 -31.87 11.76 -8.94
C GLY A 578 -30.50 11.15 -9.16
N VAL A 579 -29.61 11.48 -8.24
CA VAL A 579 -28.22 11.02 -8.21
C VAL A 579 -27.97 10.27 -6.90
N LEU A 580 -27.26 9.15 -7.00
CA LEU A 580 -26.78 8.34 -5.89
C LEU A 580 -25.25 8.33 -5.90
N PHE A 581 -24.65 8.83 -4.82
CA PHE A 581 -23.26 8.59 -4.50
C PHE A 581 -23.16 7.41 -3.54
N THR A 582 -22.43 6.36 -3.93
CA THR A 582 -22.26 5.17 -3.07
C THR A 582 -21.29 5.39 -1.91
N ALA A 583 -20.63 6.54 -1.88
CA ALA A 583 -19.86 7.04 -0.75
C ALA A 583 -20.17 8.52 -0.53
N ASN A 584 -20.15 8.96 0.72
CA ASN A 584 -20.46 10.34 1.08
C ASN A 584 -19.39 11.30 0.49
N PRO A 585 -19.77 12.21 -0.44
CA PRO A 585 -18.82 13.09 -1.11
C PRO A 585 -18.27 14.19 -0.19
N ILE A 586 -18.93 14.45 0.94
CA ILE A 586 -18.56 15.49 1.91
C ILE A 586 -17.63 14.90 2.98
N THR A 587 -18.07 13.85 3.64
CA THR A 587 -17.34 13.25 4.77
C THR A 587 -16.25 12.29 4.30
N GLY A 588 -16.39 11.74 3.10
CA GLY A 588 -15.55 10.66 2.61
C GLY A 588 -15.92 9.29 3.17
N ALA A 589 -17.00 9.12 3.94
CA ALA A 589 -17.39 7.80 4.45
C ALA A 589 -17.83 6.87 3.30
N ARG A 590 -17.27 5.65 3.22
CA ARG A 590 -17.55 4.65 2.15
C ARG A 590 -18.70 3.72 2.51
N GLY A 591 -19.13 3.76 3.77
CA GLY A 591 -20.32 3.07 4.27
C GLY A 591 -21.58 3.93 4.32
N GLU A 592 -21.49 5.21 3.92
CA GLU A 592 -22.64 6.11 3.83
C GLU A 592 -22.91 6.41 2.36
N MET A 593 -24.15 6.21 1.91
CA MET A 593 -24.59 6.61 0.57
C MET A 593 -25.37 7.90 0.65
N VAL A 594 -25.22 8.76 -0.36
CA VAL A 594 -25.94 10.04 -0.44
C VAL A 594 -26.83 10.00 -1.67
N VAL A 595 -28.11 10.32 -1.49
CA VAL A 595 -29.10 10.41 -2.56
C VAL A 595 -29.66 11.81 -2.60
N ASP A 596 -29.56 12.46 -3.76
CA ASP A 596 -30.28 13.70 -4.06
C ASP A 596 -31.33 13.40 -5.12
N ALA A 597 -32.61 13.67 -4.81
CA ALA A 597 -33.71 13.31 -5.70
C ALA A 597 -34.81 14.38 -5.76
N THR A 598 -35.56 14.39 -6.86
CA THR A 598 -36.75 15.24 -7.05
C THR A 598 -37.91 14.44 -7.63
N ALA A 599 -39.13 14.94 -7.44
CA ALA A 599 -40.31 14.44 -8.15
C ALA A 599 -40.26 14.88 -9.62
N GLY A 600 -40.51 13.96 -10.55
CA GLY A 600 -40.40 14.20 -12.00
C GLY A 600 -38.99 13.98 -12.55
N ARG A 601 -38.56 14.83 -13.48
CA ARG A 601 -37.29 14.66 -14.22
C ARG A 601 -36.07 15.14 -13.41
N GLY A 602 -34.94 14.47 -13.63
CA GLY A 602 -33.68 14.70 -12.90
C GLY A 602 -32.78 15.81 -13.48
N ASP A 603 -33.10 16.36 -14.65
CA ASP A 603 -32.39 17.50 -15.25
C ASP A 603 -32.36 18.71 -14.31
N ALA A 604 -33.47 18.96 -13.59
CA ALA A 604 -33.55 20.01 -12.57
C ALA A 604 -32.60 19.84 -11.37
N VAL A 605 -32.19 18.61 -11.04
CA VAL A 605 -31.22 18.31 -9.97
C VAL A 605 -29.79 18.61 -10.45
N VAL A 606 -29.49 18.22 -11.69
CA VAL A 606 -28.16 18.40 -12.30
C VAL A 606 -27.88 19.88 -12.59
N ASP A 607 -28.90 20.64 -13.01
CA ASP A 607 -28.79 22.07 -13.31
C ASP A 607 -28.90 22.97 -12.06
N GLY A 608 -29.22 22.39 -10.89
CA GLY A 608 -29.31 23.12 -9.61
C GLY A 608 -30.46 24.13 -9.52
N THR A 609 -31.46 24.02 -10.41
CA THR A 609 -32.58 24.98 -10.52
C THR A 609 -33.72 24.70 -9.55
N VAL A 610 -33.75 23.50 -8.95
CA VAL A 610 -34.76 23.06 -7.97
C VAL A 610 -34.09 22.56 -6.70
N ARG A 611 -34.70 22.83 -5.54
CA ARG A 611 -34.27 22.28 -4.26
C ARG A 611 -34.58 20.78 -4.21
N ALA A 612 -33.57 19.94 -4.37
CA ALA A 612 -33.67 18.50 -4.26
C ALA A 612 -33.86 18.04 -2.79
N ASP A 613 -34.53 16.91 -2.61
CA ASP A 613 -34.54 16.20 -1.33
C ASP A 613 -33.21 15.47 -1.16
N HIS A 614 -32.62 15.62 0.03
CA HIS A 614 -31.32 15.07 0.37
C HIS A 614 -31.47 13.94 1.39
N TYR A 615 -30.97 12.76 1.06
CA TYR A 615 -31.00 11.58 1.92
C TYR A 615 -29.58 11.09 2.17
N VAL A 616 -29.25 10.81 3.43
CA VAL A 616 -28.03 10.10 3.82
C VAL A 616 -28.44 8.73 4.32
N LEU A 617 -27.95 7.68 3.65
CA LEU A 617 -28.23 6.29 3.95
C LEU A 617 -27.01 5.69 4.64
N ASP A 618 -27.20 5.13 5.83
CA ASP A 618 -26.15 4.50 6.65
C ASP A 618 -26.36 2.98 6.81
N GLY A 619 -27.36 2.42 6.13
CA GLY A 619 -27.69 1.00 6.17
C GLY A 619 -28.80 0.56 5.22
N PRO A 620 -29.12 -0.75 5.18
CA PRO A 620 -30.06 -1.34 4.22
C PRO A 620 -31.55 -1.06 4.50
N ALA A 621 -31.88 -0.48 5.65
CA ALA A 621 -33.25 -0.13 6.03
C ALA A 621 -33.40 1.38 6.29
N PRO A 622 -33.18 2.23 5.27
CA PRO A 622 -33.29 3.67 5.42
C PRO A 622 -34.73 4.10 5.69
N VAL A 623 -34.90 5.17 6.46
CA VAL A 623 -36.21 5.77 6.77
C VAL A 623 -36.35 7.08 6.01
N SER A 624 -37.47 7.26 5.31
CA SER A 624 -37.80 8.53 4.64
C SER A 624 -38.63 9.42 5.56
N ASP A 625 -38.13 10.64 5.83
CA ASP A 625 -38.82 11.67 6.63
C ASP A 625 -39.62 12.64 5.74
N GLY A 626 -40.48 12.10 4.87
CA GLY A 626 -41.45 12.90 4.10
C GLY A 626 -40.93 13.53 2.81
N GLY A 627 -39.86 13.00 2.22
CA GLY A 627 -39.37 13.40 0.90
C GLY A 627 -40.02 12.62 -0.27
N CYS A 628 -39.63 12.94 -1.50
CA CYS A 628 -40.15 12.36 -2.75
C CYS A 628 -39.87 10.86 -2.94
N LEU A 629 -38.95 10.25 -2.18
CA LEU A 629 -38.65 8.82 -2.23
C LEU A 629 -39.15 8.11 -0.97
N SER A 630 -39.79 6.96 -1.15
CA SER A 630 -40.20 6.07 -0.05
C SER A 630 -39.02 5.27 0.52
N SER A 631 -39.14 4.80 1.77
CA SER A 631 -38.13 3.93 2.41
C SER A 631 -37.80 2.67 1.58
N ALA A 632 -38.80 2.10 0.89
CA ALA A 632 -38.59 0.93 0.02
C ALA A 632 -37.73 1.27 -1.21
N GLN A 633 -37.95 2.44 -1.81
CA GLN A 633 -37.15 2.93 -2.93
C GLN A 633 -35.71 3.24 -2.50
N LEU A 634 -35.53 3.85 -1.33
CA LEU A 634 -34.21 4.11 -0.76
C LEU A 634 -33.46 2.79 -0.45
N ALA A 635 -34.14 1.78 0.08
CA ALA A 635 -33.55 0.45 0.30
C ALA A 635 -33.12 -0.22 -1.02
N GLN A 636 -33.90 -0.04 -2.10
CA GLN A 636 -33.55 -0.54 -3.42
C GLN A 636 -32.31 0.16 -3.98
N LEU A 637 -32.21 1.48 -3.83
CA LEU A 637 -31.02 2.26 -4.22
C LEU A 637 -29.78 1.84 -3.42
N TRP A 638 -29.91 1.63 -2.11
CA TRP A 638 -28.84 1.10 -1.27
C TRP A 638 -28.30 -0.23 -1.80
N ALA A 639 -29.20 -1.19 -2.07
CA ALA A 639 -28.82 -2.51 -2.55
C ALA A 639 -28.12 -2.46 -3.93
N VAL A 640 -28.55 -1.58 -4.83
CA VAL A 640 -27.89 -1.35 -6.13
C VAL A 640 -26.51 -0.71 -5.91
N GLY A 641 -26.43 0.36 -5.13
CA GLY A 641 -25.18 1.07 -4.86
C GLY A 641 -24.12 0.14 -4.25
N GLU A 642 -24.51 -0.73 -3.33
CA GLU A 642 -23.62 -1.69 -2.68
C GLU A 642 -23.07 -2.72 -3.68
N ARG A 643 -23.93 -3.26 -4.56
CA ARG A 643 -23.51 -4.19 -5.63
C ARG A 643 -22.55 -3.52 -6.60
N LEU A 644 -22.85 -2.31 -7.04
CA LEU A 644 -22.02 -1.55 -7.98
C LEU A 644 -20.66 -1.20 -7.37
N GLN A 645 -20.63 -0.72 -6.13
CA GLN A 645 -19.39 -0.43 -5.41
C GLN A 645 -18.54 -1.69 -5.21
N ARG A 646 -19.14 -2.81 -4.78
CA ARG A 646 -18.42 -4.09 -4.59
C ARG A 646 -17.84 -4.63 -5.89
N ARG A 647 -18.62 -4.64 -6.97
CA ARG A 647 -18.19 -5.18 -8.27
C ARG A 647 -17.07 -4.35 -8.90
N SER A 648 -17.11 -3.05 -8.68
CA SER A 648 -16.22 -2.10 -9.33
C SER A 648 -15.00 -1.70 -8.50
N GLY A 649 -14.94 -2.12 -7.23
CA GLY A 649 -13.84 -1.85 -6.31
C GLY A 649 -13.62 -0.38 -5.96
N SER A 650 -14.56 0.50 -6.33
CA SER A 650 -14.47 1.96 -6.19
C SER A 650 -15.85 2.58 -5.97
N PRO A 651 -15.98 3.68 -5.22
CA PRO A 651 -17.25 4.39 -5.10
C PRO A 651 -17.77 4.89 -6.45
N ARG A 652 -19.09 4.89 -6.59
CA ARG A 652 -19.80 5.22 -7.82
C ARG A 652 -20.74 6.40 -7.63
N ASP A 653 -20.80 7.22 -8.67
CA ASP A 653 -21.79 8.26 -8.92
C ASP A 653 -22.77 7.70 -9.96
N VAL A 654 -24.04 7.57 -9.57
CA VAL A 654 -25.06 6.86 -10.33
C VAL A 654 -26.28 7.75 -10.52
N GLU A 655 -26.65 8.01 -11.78
CA GLU A 655 -27.93 8.65 -12.10
C GLU A 655 -29.02 7.59 -12.23
N PHE A 656 -30.18 7.84 -11.63
CA PHE A 656 -31.31 6.90 -11.62
C PHE A 656 -32.65 7.58 -11.87
N ALA A 657 -33.62 6.77 -12.28
CA ALA A 657 -35.02 7.14 -12.39
C ALA A 657 -35.94 6.01 -11.92
N PHE A 658 -36.93 6.35 -11.10
CA PHE A 658 -38.09 5.49 -10.85
C PHE A 658 -39.18 5.85 -11.85
N ALA A 659 -39.52 4.91 -12.73
CA ALA A 659 -40.66 5.05 -13.62
C ALA A 659 -41.99 5.08 -12.82
N ARG A 660 -43.07 5.55 -13.44
CA ARG A 660 -44.40 5.66 -12.79
C ARG A 660 -44.97 4.33 -12.28
N ASP A 661 -44.51 3.21 -12.84
CA ASP A 661 -44.84 1.85 -12.40
C ASP A 661 -43.99 1.36 -11.21
N GLY A 662 -43.09 2.21 -10.70
CA GLY A 662 -42.19 1.90 -9.58
C GLY A 662 -40.89 1.20 -9.98
N VAL A 663 -40.65 0.97 -11.28
CA VAL A 663 -39.41 0.31 -11.73
C VAL A 663 -38.22 1.27 -11.67
N LEU A 664 -37.14 0.83 -11.01
CA LEU A 664 -35.85 1.50 -10.99
C LEU A 664 -35.08 1.25 -12.29
N TRP A 665 -34.67 2.34 -12.94
CA TRP A 665 -33.78 2.36 -14.10
C TRP A 665 -32.50 3.13 -13.76
N LEU A 666 -31.35 2.58 -14.15
CA LEU A 666 -30.06 3.26 -14.04
C LEU A 666 -29.73 3.92 -15.36
N LEU A 667 -29.47 5.23 -15.30
CA LEU A 667 -29.30 6.08 -16.47
C LEU A 667 -27.83 6.34 -16.77
N GLN A 668 -26.97 6.29 -15.74
CA GLN A 668 -25.53 6.51 -15.86
C GLN A 668 -24.79 5.96 -14.65
N SER A 669 -23.51 5.60 -14.81
CA SER A 669 -22.58 5.26 -13.72
C SER A 669 -21.19 5.79 -14.03
N ARG A 670 -20.54 6.42 -13.04
CA ARG A 670 -19.17 6.95 -13.12
C ARG A 670 -18.40 6.68 -11.82
N PRO A 671 -17.06 6.51 -11.86
CA PRO A 671 -16.26 6.45 -10.65
C PRO A 671 -16.20 7.83 -9.97
N VAL A 672 -16.27 7.87 -8.64
CA VAL A 672 -16.08 9.13 -7.89
C VAL A 672 -14.59 9.43 -7.74
N THR A 673 -14.10 10.45 -8.45
CA THR A 673 -12.66 10.78 -8.53
C THR A 673 -12.18 11.84 -7.53
N THR A 674 -13.11 12.57 -6.90
CA THR A 674 -12.81 13.66 -5.95
C THR A 674 -12.35 13.17 -4.58
N LEU A 675 -12.73 11.95 -4.24
CA LEU A 675 -12.48 11.32 -2.96
C LEU A 675 -10.99 11.02 -2.74
N PHE A 676 -10.54 11.16 -1.48
CA PHE A 676 -9.17 10.75 -1.13
C PHE A 676 -9.05 9.22 -1.15
N PRO A 677 -8.04 8.65 -1.84
CA PRO A 677 -7.83 7.21 -1.90
C PRO A 677 -7.57 6.58 -0.53
N LEU A 678 -8.13 5.40 -0.30
CA LEU A 678 -7.83 4.59 0.88
C LEU A 678 -6.52 3.82 0.73
N PRO A 679 -5.89 3.41 1.84
CA PRO A 679 -4.80 2.47 1.80
C PRO A 679 -5.19 1.16 1.10
N ARG A 680 -4.26 0.60 0.29
CA ARG A 680 -4.48 -0.63 -0.50
C ARG A 680 -4.97 -1.82 0.33
N THR A 681 -4.57 -1.90 1.59
CA THR A 681 -5.06 -2.88 2.56
C THR A 681 -5.63 -2.15 3.76
N THR A 682 -6.95 -2.21 3.90
CA THR A 682 -7.66 -1.66 5.05
C THR A 682 -8.22 -2.82 5.89
N PRO A 683 -7.84 -2.93 7.18
CA PRO A 683 -8.41 -3.93 8.07
C PRO A 683 -9.93 -3.77 8.20
N ALA A 684 -10.64 -4.87 8.51
CA ALA A 684 -12.08 -4.84 8.73
C ALA A 684 -12.51 -4.00 9.94
N ASP A 685 -11.62 -3.82 10.93
CA ASP A 685 -11.86 -2.96 12.08
C ASP A 685 -11.49 -1.49 11.79
N LEU A 686 -12.24 -0.56 12.39
CA LEU A 686 -12.03 0.87 12.19
C LEU A 686 -10.64 1.29 12.69
N ARG A 687 -9.85 1.88 11.79
CA ARG A 687 -8.51 2.42 12.05
C ARG A 687 -8.50 3.92 11.92
N VAL A 688 -7.54 4.55 12.61
CA VAL A 688 -7.27 5.99 12.56
C VAL A 688 -5.87 6.19 12.00
N TYR A 689 -5.78 6.86 10.87
CA TYR A 689 -4.55 7.17 10.16
C TYR A 689 -4.23 8.67 10.31
N LEU A 690 -2.97 8.98 10.63
CA LEU A 690 -2.44 10.33 10.77
C LEU A 690 -1.36 10.57 9.70
N GLU A 691 -1.53 11.59 8.88
CA GLU A 691 -0.58 11.96 7.83
C GLU A 691 0.72 12.54 8.43
N CYS A 692 1.87 12.03 7.98
CA CYS A 692 3.19 12.34 8.56
C CYS A 692 3.85 13.58 7.94
N GLY A 693 3.62 13.86 6.66
CA GLY A 693 4.24 14.92 5.89
C GLY A 693 3.81 16.33 6.30
N ASN A 694 2.61 16.48 6.86
CA ASN A 694 2.02 17.77 7.24
C ASN A 694 2.83 18.48 8.34
N LEU A 695 3.48 17.73 9.26
CA LEU A 695 4.43 18.33 10.22
C LEU A 695 5.70 18.86 9.56
N GLN A 696 6.08 18.28 8.42
CA GLN A 696 7.30 18.63 7.68
C GLN A 696 7.04 19.64 6.56
N GLY A 697 5.79 20.12 6.41
CA GLY A 697 5.40 20.98 5.29
C GLY A 697 5.40 20.28 3.94
N MET A 698 5.34 18.93 3.93
CA MET A 698 5.35 18.14 2.71
C MET A 698 3.94 17.60 2.44
N LEU A 699 3.17 18.32 1.62
CA LEU A 699 1.83 17.91 1.19
C LEU A 699 1.78 17.25 -0.18
N ARG A 700 2.89 17.29 -0.93
CA ARG A 700 3.01 16.62 -2.22
C ARG A 700 3.17 15.10 -2.06
N PRO A 701 2.73 14.29 -3.02
CA PRO A 701 3.04 12.86 -3.01
C PRO A 701 4.56 12.63 -3.12
N PHE A 702 5.02 11.55 -2.51
CA PHE A 702 6.34 10.97 -2.77
C PHE A 702 6.34 10.27 -4.12
N THR A 703 7.49 10.28 -4.78
CA THR A 703 7.79 9.32 -5.84
C THR A 703 7.75 7.89 -5.29
N PRO A 704 7.43 6.88 -6.11
CA PRO A 704 7.51 5.47 -5.68
C PRO A 704 8.85 5.09 -5.03
N MET A 705 9.97 5.54 -5.58
CA MET A 705 11.30 5.32 -5.00
C MET A 705 11.50 6.11 -3.70
N GLY A 706 10.95 7.33 -3.61
CA GLY A 706 10.88 8.11 -2.37
C GLY A 706 10.19 7.36 -1.24
N MET A 707 9.00 6.81 -1.49
CA MET A 707 8.29 5.96 -0.53
C MET A 707 9.11 4.73 -0.13
N ALA A 708 9.77 4.07 -1.10
CA ALA A 708 10.64 2.93 -0.83
C ALA A 708 11.85 3.32 0.06
N GLY A 709 12.47 4.47 -0.19
CA GLY A 709 13.55 5.01 0.63
C GLY A 709 13.10 5.31 2.07
N MET A 710 11.90 5.85 2.24
CA MET A 710 11.32 6.10 3.57
C MET A 710 11.00 4.81 4.33
N ARG A 711 10.48 3.78 3.65
CA ARG A 711 10.26 2.45 4.24
C ARG A 711 11.59 1.80 4.68
N ALA A 712 12.62 1.92 3.85
CA ALA A 712 13.96 1.44 4.18
C ALA A 712 14.51 2.14 5.44
N ALA A 713 14.39 3.47 5.52
CA ALA A 713 14.79 4.26 6.69
C ALA A 713 14.06 3.81 7.97
N ALA A 714 12.74 3.63 7.89
CA ALA A 714 11.93 3.20 9.02
C ALA A 714 12.31 1.79 9.50
N ALA A 715 12.67 0.88 8.60
CA ALA A 715 13.11 -0.44 8.99
C ALA A 715 14.52 -0.46 9.59
N HIS A 716 15.44 0.39 9.12
CA HIS A 716 16.72 0.61 9.78
C HIS A 716 16.51 1.09 11.23
N LEU A 717 15.56 2.01 11.47
CA LEU A 717 15.21 2.47 12.82
C LEU A 717 14.71 1.33 13.70
N ILE A 718 13.82 0.49 13.18
CA ILE A 718 13.30 -0.67 13.92
C ILE A 718 14.42 -1.67 14.26
N ARG A 719 15.34 -1.92 13.32
CA ARG A 719 16.52 -2.77 13.55
C ARG A 719 17.46 -2.20 14.61
N ALA A 720 17.74 -0.89 14.56
CA ALA A 720 18.59 -0.22 15.56
C ALA A 720 18.03 -0.33 16.99
N LEU A 721 16.70 -0.40 17.13
CA LEU A 721 15.99 -0.64 18.39
C LEU A 721 15.98 -2.11 18.84
N GLY A 722 16.64 -3.01 18.10
CA GLY A 722 16.76 -4.44 18.43
C GLY A 722 15.48 -5.24 18.15
N MET A 723 14.67 -4.79 17.18
CA MET A 723 13.47 -5.47 16.70
C MET A 723 13.69 -5.94 15.26
N SER A 724 13.14 -7.10 14.88
CA SER A 724 13.20 -7.58 13.49
C SER A 724 12.24 -6.76 12.61
N ALA A 725 12.75 -6.12 11.58
CA ALA A 725 11.96 -5.50 10.52
C ALA A 725 12.56 -5.84 9.16
N ASP A 726 11.68 -6.28 8.25
CA ASP A 726 11.96 -6.31 6.82
C ASP A 726 11.78 -4.88 6.27
N PRO A 727 12.81 -4.30 5.63
CA PRO A 727 12.74 -2.97 5.01
C PRO A 727 11.74 -2.85 3.86
N VAL A 728 11.20 -3.96 3.37
CA VAL A 728 10.36 -3.96 2.17
C VAL A 728 8.91 -4.37 2.42
N THR A 729 8.56 -5.02 3.54
CA THR A 729 7.20 -5.56 3.72
C THR A 729 6.48 -5.19 5.02
N GLN A 730 7.16 -4.83 6.11
CA GLN A 730 6.47 -4.64 7.40
C GLN A 730 7.11 -3.59 8.31
N THR A 731 6.84 -2.32 8.04
CA THR A 731 6.87 -1.28 9.07
C THR A 731 5.49 -1.24 9.72
N ARG A 732 5.24 -2.04 10.77
CA ARG A 732 3.94 -2.07 11.46
C ARG A 732 3.51 -0.65 11.84
N GLY A 733 2.40 -0.20 11.26
CA GLY A 733 1.81 1.11 11.50
C GLY A 733 2.11 2.17 10.43
N LEU A 734 3.04 1.94 9.49
CA LEU A 734 3.21 2.84 8.35
C LEU A 734 2.33 2.40 7.19
N VAL A 735 1.53 3.32 6.67
CA VAL A 735 0.51 3.08 5.66
C VAL A 735 0.70 4.07 4.53
N GLU A 736 0.47 3.65 3.29
CA GLU A 736 0.55 4.51 2.12
C GLU A 736 -0.84 4.72 1.53
N ALA A 737 -1.17 5.97 1.24
CA ALA A 737 -2.38 6.35 0.51
C ALA A 737 -2.07 7.55 -0.39
N ALA A 738 -2.44 7.45 -1.68
CA ALA A 738 -2.25 8.52 -2.67
C ALA A 738 -0.80 9.08 -2.74
N GLY A 739 0.20 8.19 -2.69
CA GLY A 739 1.63 8.55 -2.67
C GLY A 739 2.09 9.25 -1.39
N ARG A 740 1.28 9.26 -0.32
CA ARG A 740 1.59 9.93 0.96
C ARG A 740 1.65 8.94 2.11
N MET A 741 2.32 9.36 3.18
CA MET A 741 2.68 8.49 4.28
C MET A 741 1.82 8.76 5.50
N TYR A 742 1.08 7.75 5.92
CA TYR A 742 0.21 7.77 7.08
C TYR A 742 0.73 6.84 8.18
N LEU A 743 0.51 7.23 9.43
CA LEU A 743 0.74 6.43 10.62
C LEU A 743 -0.59 5.92 11.19
N ASP A 744 -0.73 4.62 11.41
CA ASP A 744 -1.83 4.03 12.15
C ASP A 744 -1.67 4.34 13.65
N ILE A 745 -2.46 5.30 14.12
CA ILE A 745 -2.49 5.74 15.51
C ILE A 745 -3.61 5.05 16.34
N THR A 746 -4.32 4.09 15.75
CA THR A 746 -5.40 3.35 16.41
C THR A 746 -5.01 2.76 17.77
N PRO A 747 -3.81 2.15 17.95
CA PRO A 747 -3.41 1.64 19.26
C PRO A 747 -3.37 2.71 20.36
N PHE A 748 -3.00 3.95 20.01
CA PHE A 748 -2.92 5.07 20.95
C PHE A 748 -4.31 5.63 21.26
N VAL A 749 -5.15 5.78 20.23
CA VAL A 749 -6.56 6.17 20.36
C VAL A 749 -7.29 5.20 21.29
N ARG A 750 -7.12 3.89 21.10
CA ARG A 750 -7.79 2.85 21.91
C ARG A 750 -7.14 2.60 23.26
N SER A 751 -6.01 3.21 23.62
CA SER A 751 -5.39 2.96 24.94
C SER A 751 -6.02 3.83 26.02
N ALA A 752 -6.65 3.23 27.03
CA ALA A 752 -7.22 3.97 28.16
C ALA A 752 -6.19 4.84 28.93
N VAL A 753 -4.90 4.50 28.86
CA VAL A 753 -3.82 5.23 29.56
C VAL A 753 -3.29 6.40 28.74
N VAL A 754 -3.22 6.25 27.41
CA VAL A 754 -2.62 7.24 26.50
C VAL A 754 -3.67 8.19 25.95
N ARG A 755 -4.88 7.71 25.66
CA ARG A 755 -6.00 8.48 25.09
C ARG A 755 -6.20 9.85 25.74
N PRO A 756 -6.21 10.02 27.09
CA PRO A 756 -6.42 11.33 27.70
C PRO A 756 -5.28 12.34 27.44
N ARG A 757 -4.08 11.85 27.11
CA ARG A 757 -2.90 12.68 26.79
C ARG A 757 -2.68 12.86 25.29
N LEU A 758 -3.44 12.16 24.46
CA LEU A 758 -3.25 12.18 23.01
C LEU A 758 -3.59 13.55 22.41
N LEU A 759 -4.69 14.18 22.88
CA LEU A 759 -5.08 15.52 22.46
C LEU A 759 -3.99 16.56 22.76
N GLU A 760 -3.36 16.48 23.94
CA GLU A 760 -2.24 17.35 24.31
C GLU A 760 -1.06 17.20 23.34
N GLY A 761 -0.69 15.95 23.01
CA GLY A 761 0.38 15.68 22.05
C GLY A 761 0.08 16.17 20.63
N MET A 762 -1.19 16.19 20.24
CA MET A 762 -1.64 16.62 18.92
C MET A 762 -1.85 18.12 18.77
N ARG A 763 -1.71 18.92 19.84
CA ARG A 763 -1.75 20.40 19.76
C ARG A 763 -0.75 20.96 18.76
N THR A 764 0.36 20.26 18.56
CA THR A 764 1.37 20.61 17.56
C THR A 764 0.79 20.66 16.14
N TYR A 765 -0.26 19.89 15.81
CA TYR A 765 -0.91 19.90 14.50
C TYR A 765 -1.99 20.99 14.32
N GLY A 766 -2.25 21.78 15.36
CA GLY A 766 -3.27 22.83 15.32
C GLY A 766 -4.66 22.42 15.82
N PRO A 767 -5.55 23.41 16.05
CA PRO A 767 -6.86 23.19 16.67
C PRO A 767 -7.77 22.32 15.80
N ARG A 768 -7.68 22.47 14.48
CA ARG A 768 -8.42 21.68 13.50
C ARG A 768 -8.24 20.17 13.70
N VAL A 769 -7.00 19.73 13.90
CA VAL A 769 -6.67 18.30 14.09
C VAL A 769 -7.03 17.85 15.49
N THR A 770 -6.89 18.70 16.52
CA THR A 770 -7.32 18.35 17.88
C THR A 770 -8.84 18.21 17.99
N ASP A 771 -9.61 19.06 17.33
CA ASP A 771 -11.09 18.99 17.33
C ASP A 771 -11.59 17.78 16.56
N ALA A 772 -10.97 17.51 15.40
CA ALA A 772 -11.21 16.31 14.61
C ALA A 772 -10.84 15.04 15.40
N LEU A 773 -9.72 15.04 16.11
CA LEU A 773 -9.34 13.92 16.97
C LEU A 773 -10.30 13.77 18.17
N ALA A 774 -10.77 14.85 18.78
CA ALA A 774 -11.73 14.78 19.87
C ALA A 774 -13.01 14.03 19.44
N ARG A 775 -13.53 14.33 18.24
CA ARG A 775 -14.63 13.57 17.62
C ARG A 775 -14.30 12.09 17.44
N VAL A 776 -13.11 11.77 16.95
CA VAL A 776 -12.62 10.38 16.82
C VAL A 776 -12.53 9.70 18.20
N LEU A 777 -12.19 10.43 19.26
CA LEU A 777 -12.19 9.93 20.64
C LEU A 777 -13.60 9.79 21.24
N ASP A 778 -14.63 10.33 20.62
CA ASP A 778 -16.03 10.15 21.04
C ASP A 778 -16.71 9.01 20.27
N ASP A 779 -16.10 8.51 19.18
CA ASP A 779 -16.64 7.40 18.39
C ASP A 779 -16.65 6.09 19.20
N PRO A 780 -17.85 5.48 19.42
CA PRO A 780 -17.98 4.26 20.22
C PRO A 780 -17.27 3.05 19.58
N ARG A 781 -17.10 3.03 18.24
CA ARG A 781 -16.36 1.97 17.52
C ARG A 781 -14.88 1.94 17.92
N LEU A 782 -14.36 3.06 18.43
CA LEU A 782 -12.99 3.26 18.90
C LEU A 782 -12.89 3.29 20.42
N ALA A 783 -13.84 2.66 21.14
CA ALA A 783 -13.85 2.63 22.60
C ALA A 783 -12.50 2.18 23.22
N PRO A 784 -12.09 2.79 24.35
CA PRO A 784 -10.82 2.52 24.97
C PRO A 784 -10.75 1.10 25.56
N VAL A 785 -9.61 0.46 25.35
CA VAL A 785 -9.22 -0.84 25.90
C VAL A 785 -8.17 -0.63 26.99
N ARG A 786 -8.21 -1.45 28.04
CA ARG A 786 -7.20 -1.43 29.11
C ARG A 786 -5.85 -1.91 28.56
N GLY A 787 -4.81 -1.11 28.74
CA GLY A 787 -3.44 -1.44 28.34
C GLY A 787 -2.71 -0.29 27.66
N LEU A 788 -1.40 -0.44 27.49
CA LEU A 788 -0.57 0.47 26.71
C LEU A 788 -0.64 0.09 25.22
N PRO A 789 -0.46 1.06 24.30
CA PRO A 789 -0.42 0.80 22.85
C PRO A 789 0.75 -0.10 22.44
N PHE A 790 1.73 -0.26 23.33
CA PHE A 790 2.92 -1.08 23.13
C PHE A 790 2.98 -2.22 24.14
N ARG A 791 3.65 -3.32 23.77
CA ARG A 791 3.99 -4.38 24.73
C ARG A 791 4.95 -3.81 25.77
N VAL A 792 4.61 -3.90 27.06
CA VAL A 792 5.42 -3.42 28.20
C VAL A 792 6.87 -3.92 28.12
N ARG A 793 7.09 -5.17 27.69
CA ARG A 793 8.44 -5.72 27.48
C ARG A 793 9.24 -4.95 26.42
N THR A 794 8.61 -4.53 25.32
CA THR A 794 9.26 -3.74 24.27
C THR A 794 9.63 -2.36 24.80
N VAL A 795 8.72 -1.70 25.52
CA VAL A 795 9.00 -0.40 26.17
C VAL A 795 10.14 -0.52 27.18
N LEU A 796 10.13 -1.54 28.04
CA LEU A 796 11.21 -1.77 29.01
C LEU A 796 12.55 -2.10 28.33
N ARG A 797 12.55 -2.89 27.26
CA ARG A 797 13.78 -3.24 26.53
C ARG A 797 14.36 -2.03 25.79
N VAL A 798 13.52 -1.27 25.08
CA VAL A 798 13.93 -0.04 24.39
C VAL A 798 14.38 1.00 25.42
N GLY A 799 13.60 1.19 26.49
CA GLY A 799 13.93 2.07 27.60
C GLY A 799 15.25 1.70 28.27
N ALA A 800 15.49 0.44 28.60
CA ALA A 800 16.76 -0.01 29.20
C ALA A 800 17.96 0.18 28.25
N ARG A 801 17.75 0.11 26.94
CA ARG A 801 18.81 0.32 25.93
C ARG A 801 19.12 1.79 25.70
N LEU A 802 18.10 2.66 25.68
CA LEU A 802 18.26 4.08 25.37
C LEU A 802 18.49 4.97 26.61
N ALA A 803 17.88 4.64 27.75
CA ALA A 803 17.89 5.51 28.93
C ALA A 803 19.28 5.83 29.49
N PRO A 804 20.24 4.88 29.62
CA PRO A 804 21.57 5.20 30.12
C PRO A 804 22.30 6.22 29.22
N GLY A 805 22.19 6.06 27.90
CA GLY A 805 22.78 6.97 26.92
C GLY A 805 22.12 8.36 26.91
N LEU A 806 20.78 8.41 27.03
CA LEU A 806 20.04 9.66 27.10
C LEU A 806 20.29 10.42 28.41
N ILE A 807 20.36 9.73 29.55
CA ILE A 807 20.63 10.33 30.86
C ILE A 807 22.08 10.82 30.93
N ALA A 808 23.05 10.00 30.51
CA ALA A 808 24.45 10.41 30.46
C ALA A 808 24.67 11.56 29.47
N GLY A 809 24.00 11.52 28.31
CA GLY A 809 24.00 12.59 27.31
C GLY A 809 23.38 13.88 27.84
N PHE A 810 22.27 13.80 28.58
CA PHE A 810 21.63 14.94 29.24
C PHE A 810 22.56 15.59 30.26
N VAL A 811 23.16 14.80 31.14
CA VAL A 811 24.09 15.31 32.17
C VAL A 811 25.33 15.94 31.52
N ALA A 812 25.91 15.30 30.51
CA ALA A 812 27.04 15.83 29.76
C ALA A 812 26.69 17.13 29.01
N ALA A 813 25.49 17.25 28.46
CA ALA A 813 25.01 18.44 27.77
C ALA A 813 24.84 19.63 28.73
N VAL A 814 24.35 19.41 29.96
CA VAL A 814 24.20 20.46 30.97
C VAL A 814 25.55 20.91 31.54
N ILE A 815 26.48 19.97 31.79
CA ILE A 815 27.81 20.26 32.37
C ILE A 815 28.75 20.89 31.35
N ALA A 816 28.81 20.34 30.12
CA ALA A 816 29.79 20.71 29.10
C ALA A 816 29.14 20.81 27.70
N PRO A 817 28.23 21.77 27.46
CA PRO A 817 27.50 21.91 26.19
C PRO A 817 28.42 22.04 24.98
N GLY A 818 29.51 22.81 25.08
CA GLY A 818 30.47 22.98 23.96
C GLY A 818 31.23 21.70 23.58
N ARG A 819 31.44 20.76 24.51
CA ARG A 819 32.04 19.44 24.19
C ARG A 819 31.01 18.54 23.50
N THR A 820 29.79 18.56 24.02
CA THR A 820 28.65 17.80 23.47
C THR A 820 28.31 18.25 22.05
N ARG A 821 28.28 19.56 21.80
CA ARG A 821 28.09 20.15 20.47
C ARG A 821 29.17 19.74 19.48
N ARG A 822 30.46 19.86 19.86
CA ARG A 822 31.58 19.43 19.00
C ARG A 822 31.50 17.95 18.62
N ARG A 823 31.07 17.10 19.56
CA ARG A 823 30.85 15.68 19.27
C ARG A 823 29.71 15.45 18.26
N ALA A 824 28.61 16.21 18.37
CA ALA A 824 27.50 16.11 17.42
C ALA A 824 27.94 16.52 16.01
N PHE A 825 28.70 17.60 15.86
CA PHE A 825 29.26 18.02 14.57
C PHE A 825 30.30 17.03 14.02
N ALA A 826 31.16 16.46 14.85
CA ALA A 826 32.11 15.43 14.40
C ALA A 826 31.39 14.21 13.79
N VAL A 827 30.29 13.77 14.42
CA VAL A 827 29.45 12.67 13.88
C VAL A 827 28.76 13.10 12.58
N ALA A 828 28.31 14.36 12.49
CA ALA A 828 27.74 14.92 11.26
C ALA A 828 28.74 14.90 10.10
N ASP A 829 29.97 15.35 10.35
CA ASP A 829 31.06 15.36 9.36
C ASP A 829 31.44 13.95 8.89
N GLU A 830 31.49 12.96 9.79
CA GLU A 830 31.74 11.57 9.41
C GLU A 830 30.71 11.04 8.41
N ILE A 831 29.41 11.33 8.64
CA ILE A 831 28.32 10.90 7.76
C ILE A 831 28.38 11.66 6.43
N ARG A 832 28.66 12.97 6.46
CA ARG A 832 28.82 13.80 5.26
C ARG A 832 29.96 13.26 4.38
N LEU A 833 31.14 13.05 4.94
CA LEU A 833 32.31 12.53 4.22
C LEU A 833 32.06 11.13 3.63
N ALA A 834 31.34 10.26 4.36
CA ALA A 834 30.92 8.97 3.82
C ALA A 834 29.97 9.11 2.62
N GLY A 835 29.13 10.15 2.60
CA GLY A 835 28.25 10.47 1.48
C GLY A 835 28.99 11.00 0.23
N GLU A 836 30.20 11.54 0.39
CA GLU A 836 31.02 12.13 -0.68
C GLU A 836 32.00 11.15 -1.35
N ALA A 837 32.24 9.96 -0.76
CA ALA A 837 33.20 8.98 -1.28
C ALA A 837 32.90 8.56 -2.74
N PRO A 838 33.85 8.17 -3.59
CA PRO A 838 33.54 7.65 -4.93
C PRO A 838 32.59 6.44 -4.88
N LEU A 839 31.80 6.23 -5.94
CA LEU A 839 30.95 5.04 -6.05
C LEU A 839 31.84 3.82 -6.36
N ASP A 840 31.68 2.74 -5.58
CA ASP A 840 32.42 1.47 -5.76
C ASP A 840 31.61 0.41 -6.54
N ALA A 841 30.32 0.66 -6.75
CA ALA A 841 29.40 -0.19 -7.51
C ALA A 841 29.65 -0.10 -9.02
N ARG A 842 29.43 -1.21 -9.74
CA ARG A 842 29.72 -1.32 -11.19
C ARG A 842 28.52 -1.70 -12.06
N THR A 843 27.44 -2.17 -11.45
CA THR A 843 26.24 -2.65 -12.16
C THR A 843 25.01 -1.98 -11.58
N ALA A 844 23.94 -1.85 -12.38
CA ALA A 844 22.67 -1.30 -11.94
C ALA A 844 22.15 -2.02 -10.68
N ALA A 845 22.27 -3.35 -10.63
CA ALA A 845 21.87 -4.14 -9.46
C ALA A 845 22.68 -3.78 -8.20
N ASP A 846 24.00 -3.61 -8.33
CA ASP A 846 24.85 -3.21 -7.20
C ASP A 846 24.53 -1.80 -6.74
N HIS A 847 24.31 -0.87 -7.67
CA HIS A 847 23.89 0.49 -7.35
C HIS A 847 22.57 0.49 -6.56
N VAL A 848 21.56 -0.26 -6.98
CA VAL A 848 20.27 -0.34 -6.27
C VAL A 848 20.44 -0.99 -4.88
N ARG A 849 21.23 -2.07 -4.74
CA ARG A 849 21.52 -2.67 -3.43
C ARG A 849 22.23 -1.69 -2.49
N ARG A 850 23.22 -0.94 -2.99
CA ARG A 850 23.91 0.08 -2.20
C ARG A 850 22.98 1.22 -1.81
N ALA A 851 22.10 1.66 -2.72
CA ALA A 851 21.11 2.69 -2.45
C ALA A 851 20.25 2.36 -1.22
N ALA A 852 19.79 1.11 -1.07
CA ALA A 852 18.97 0.65 0.06
C ALA A 852 19.67 0.74 1.44
N GLU A 853 21.00 0.72 1.47
CA GLU A 853 21.81 0.71 2.69
C GLU A 853 22.35 2.10 3.08
N THR A 854 22.26 3.09 2.19
CA THR A 854 22.85 4.44 2.39
C THR A 854 22.39 5.16 3.65
N GLN A 855 21.18 4.87 4.14
CA GLN A 855 20.59 5.54 5.30
C GLN A 855 20.93 4.84 6.64
N ALA A 856 21.48 3.62 6.62
CA ALA A 856 21.78 2.87 7.83
C ALA A 856 22.76 3.59 8.79
N PRO A 857 23.90 4.15 8.30
CA PRO A 857 24.87 4.82 9.19
C PRO A 857 24.29 6.04 9.91
N PHE A 858 23.42 6.80 9.23
CA PHE A 858 22.72 7.92 9.84
C PHE A 858 21.84 7.45 11.00
N VAL A 859 21.02 6.43 10.77
CA VAL A 859 20.08 5.90 11.78
C VAL A 859 20.84 5.39 13.00
N GLU A 860 21.92 4.63 12.81
CA GLU A 860 22.74 4.08 13.90
C GLU A 860 23.39 5.16 14.78
N ARG A 861 23.83 6.27 14.18
CA ARG A 861 24.56 7.35 14.86
C ARG A 861 23.68 8.51 15.30
N SER A 862 22.43 8.59 14.82
CA SER A 862 21.47 9.65 15.16
C SER A 862 21.28 9.93 16.67
N PRO A 863 21.37 8.95 17.60
CA PRO A 863 21.23 9.26 19.04
C PRO A 863 22.29 10.24 19.56
N ALA A 864 23.51 10.23 18.99
CA ALA A 864 24.57 11.15 19.39
C ALA A 864 24.27 12.61 19.00
N MET A 865 23.49 12.82 17.93
CA MET A 865 23.04 14.14 17.47
C MET A 865 21.73 14.59 18.13
N LEU A 866 20.84 13.65 18.49
CA LEU A 866 19.55 13.93 19.12
C LEU A 866 19.64 14.17 20.65
N ALA A 867 20.56 13.49 21.35
CA ALA A 867 20.70 13.64 22.80
C ALA A 867 20.94 15.10 23.27
N PRO A 868 21.80 15.91 22.62
CA PRO A 868 22.00 17.31 22.97
C PRO A 868 20.72 18.16 22.81
N LEU A 869 19.94 17.91 21.75
CA LEU A 869 18.67 18.57 21.51
C LEU A 869 17.65 18.26 22.62
N TYR A 870 17.49 16.99 22.96
CA TYR A 870 16.61 16.60 24.07
C TYR A 870 17.02 17.24 25.40
N ALA A 871 18.33 17.41 25.62
CA ALA A 871 18.84 18.12 26.78
C ALA A 871 18.51 19.61 26.77
N ALA A 872 18.63 20.27 25.60
CA ALA A 872 18.22 21.65 25.43
C ALA A 872 16.73 21.86 25.72
N MET A 873 15.87 20.99 25.19
CA MET A 873 14.42 21.05 25.39
C MET A 873 14.03 20.81 26.85
N ALA A 874 14.63 19.82 27.51
CA ALA A 874 14.37 19.54 28.92
C ALA A 874 14.90 20.65 29.85
N ALA A 875 16.05 21.25 29.53
CA ALA A 875 16.55 22.43 30.24
C ALA A 875 15.60 23.64 30.10
N HIS A 876 15.07 23.87 28.89
CA HIS A 876 14.09 24.92 28.62
C HIS A 876 12.78 24.72 29.40
N ALA A 877 12.20 23.52 29.32
CA ALA A 877 10.98 23.18 30.04
C ALA A 877 11.14 23.29 31.56
N MET A 878 12.30 22.90 32.09
CA MET A 878 12.63 23.06 33.51
C MET A 878 12.77 24.54 33.89
N ALA A 879 13.42 25.36 33.06
CA ALA A 879 13.52 26.80 33.29
C ALA A 879 12.15 27.48 33.31
N ALA A 880 11.28 27.15 32.34
CA ALA A 880 9.90 27.64 32.32
C ALA A 880 9.13 27.26 33.59
N ARG A 881 9.32 26.04 34.10
CA ARG A 881 8.69 25.59 35.37
C ARG A 881 9.24 26.32 36.59
N LEU A 882 10.54 26.67 36.62
CA LEU A 882 11.16 27.45 37.71
C LEU A 882 10.70 28.91 37.72
N LEU A 883 10.42 29.48 36.55
CA LEU A 883 9.94 30.85 36.34
C LEU A 883 8.41 30.99 36.37
N ARG A 884 7.69 29.91 36.69
CA ARG A 884 6.22 29.92 36.81
C ARG A 884 5.77 30.95 37.85
N GLY A 885 4.89 31.87 37.41
CA GLY A 885 4.40 32.99 38.21
C GLY A 885 5.31 34.23 38.22
N VAL A 886 6.37 34.23 37.42
CA VAL A 886 7.25 35.40 37.18
C VAL A 886 7.25 35.78 35.70
N ALA A 887 7.40 34.80 34.80
CA ALA A 887 7.32 35.00 33.36
C ALA A 887 5.86 34.95 32.88
N ALA A 888 5.51 35.81 31.93
CA ALA A 888 4.24 35.72 31.22
C ALA A 888 4.26 34.55 30.21
N GLU A 889 3.08 34.17 29.71
CA GLU A 889 2.96 33.09 28.72
C GLU A 889 3.75 33.44 27.44
N GLY A 890 4.60 32.53 26.98
CA GLY A 890 5.47 32.73 25.81
C GLY A 890 6.76 33.54 26.04
N GLU A 891 6.92 34.29 27.14
CA GLU A 891 8.14 35.10 27.38
C GLU A 891 9.43 34.27 27.44
N VAL A 892 9.33 33.03 27.94
CA VAL A 892 10.48 32.13 28.04
C VAL A 892 10.95 31.70 26.65
N ASP A 893 10.05 31.59 25.68
CA ASP A 893 10.39 31.19 24.30
C ASP A 893 11.14 32.29 23.54
N GLU A 894 11.02 33.56 23.93
CA GLU A 894 11.78 34.66 23.35
C GLU A 894 13.30 34.50 23.56
N THR A 895 13.71 33.76 24.60
CA THR A 895 15.12 33.48 24.90
C THR A 895 15.80 32.57 23.86
N LEU A 896 15.00 31.93 23.00
CA LEU A 896 15.46 31.11 21.88
C LEU A 896 15.48 31.85 20.54
N ARG A 897 15.22 33.18 20.48
CA ARG A 897 15.37 33.94 19.21
C ARG A 897 16.84 34.04 18.79
N GLY A 898 17.14 33.94 17.50
CA GLY A 898 18.51 34.07 16.98
C GLY A 898 19.48 33.03 17.56
N MET A 899 19.12 31.74 17.58
CA MET A 899 19.95 30.69 18.18
C MET A 899 21.25 30.45 17.42
N PRO A 900 22.41 30.38 18.11
CA PRO A 900 23.66 30.06 17.45
C PRO A 900 23.69 28.60 16.97
N TYR A 901 24.51 28.32 15.95
CA TYR A 901 24.75 26.97 15.40
C TYR A 901 23.53 26.31 14.74
N ASN A 902 22.55 27.11 14.30
CA ASN A 902 21.43 26.61 13.51
C ASN A 902 21.85 26.54 12.04
N VAL A 903 21.92 25.33 11.49
CA VAL A 903 22.41 25.06 10.12
C VAL A 903 21.56 25.76 9.04
N THR A 904 20.25 25.88 9.24
CA THR A 904 19.39 26.58 8.27
C THR A 904 19.60 28.08 8.28
N THR A 905 19.80 28.67 9.47
CA THR A 905 20.15 30.09 9.57
C THR A 905 21.54 30.36 8.98
N GLU A 906 22.53 29.50 9.22
CA GLU A 906 23.86 29.63 8.63
C GLU A 906 23.83 29.55 7.10
N MET A 907 22.97 28.69 6.55
CA MET A 907 22.68 28.61 5.12
C MET A 907 22.08 29.92 4.60
N ASP A 908 21.05 30.48 5.25
CA ASP A 908 20.44 31.74 4.83
C ASP A 908 21.46 32.89 4.81
N LEU A 909 22.30 32.98 5.84
CA LEU A 909 23.39 33.96 5.92
C LEU A 909 24.47 33.71 4.86
N ALA A 910 24.73 32.45 4.49
CA ALA A 910 25.63 32.13 3.39
C ALA A 910 25.07 32.56 2.04
N LEU A 911 23.76 32.37 1.83
CA LEU A 911 23.09 32.81 0.62
C LEU A 911 22.99 34.35 0.54
N TRP A 912 22.83 35.03 1.67
CA TRP A 912 22.92 36.48 1.75
C TRP A 912 24.28 36.99 1.26
N ARG A 913 25.39 36.38 1.70
CA ARG A 913 26.74 36.73 1.19
C ARG A 913 26.88 36.54 -0.32
N VAL A 914 26.24 35.50 -0.89
CA VAL A 914 26.18 35.31 -2.35
C VAL A 914 25.39 36.45 -3.01
N ALA A 915 24.28 36.89 -2.41
CA ALA A 915 23.51 38.03 -2.90
C ALA A 915 24.32 39.35 -2.87
N GLU A 916 25.08 39.60 -1.81
CA GLU A 916 25.98 40.76 -1.71
C GLU A 916 27.05 40.73 -2.82
N ALA A 917 27.67 39.57 -3.04
CA ALA A 917 28.63 39.37 -4.13
C ALA A 917 27.98 39.50 -5.52
N ALA A 918 26.70 39.19 -5.64
CA ALA A 918 25.91 39.27 -6.87
C ALA A 918 25.37 40.67 -7.18
N ALA A 919 25.49 41.63 -6.26
CA ALA A 919 24.99 43.00 -6.44
C ALA A 919 25.45 43.69 -7.74
N PRO A 920 26.70 43.52 -8.24
CA PRO A 920 27.11 44.06 -9.54
C PRO A 920 26.34 43.49 -10.74
N HIS A 921 25.70 42.33 -10.59
CA HIS A 921 24.93 41.63 -11.63
C HIS A 921 23.41 41.73 -11.41
N ARG A 922 22.94 42.70 -10.60
CA ARG A 922 21.54 42.88 -10.20
C ARG A 922 20.57 42.94 -11.39
N GLU A 923 20.90 43.69 -12.44
CA GLU A 923 20.03 43.81 -13.64
C GLU A 923 19.82 42.48 -14.35
N LEU A 924 20.88 41.69 -14.52
CA LEU A 924 20.82 40.35 -15.14
C LEU A 924 19.95 39.40 -14.30
N LEU A 925 20.17 39.38 -12.98
CA LEU A 925 19.51 38.44 -12.07
C LEU A 925 18.03 38.79 -11.83
N LEU A 926 17.67 40.07 -11.87
CA LEU A 926 16.27 40.49 -11.71
C LEU A 926 15.49 40.49 -13.03
N GLY A 927 16.17 40.75 -14.15
CA GLY A 927 15.57 40.80 -15.49
C GLY A 927 15.35 39.44 -16.16
N THR A 928 16.00 38.39 -15.68
CA THR A 928 15.94 37.03 -16.27
C THR A 928 15.08 36.09 -15.41
N ALA A 929 14.39 35.13 -16.04
CA ALA A 929 13.64 34.13 -15.28
C ALA A 929 14.60 33.18 -14.51
N PRO A 930 14.29 32.79 -13.25
CA PRO A 930 15.17 31.91 -12.47
C PRO A 930 15.52 30.57 -13.14
N ALA A 931 14.59 29.97 -13.88
CA ALA A 931 14.83 28.72 -14.61
C ALA A 931 15.85 28.89 -15.76
N GLU A 932 15.80 30.02 -16.45
CA GLU A 932 16.78 30.36 -17.49
C GLU A 932 18.17 30.64 -16.87
N LEU A 933 18.22 31.35 -15.73
CA LEU A 933 19.47 31.55 -14.98
C LEU A 933 20.08 30.21 -14.53
N ALA A 934 19.25 29.28 -14.06
CA ALA A 934 19.68 27.94 -13.67
C ALA A 934 20.28 27.17 -14.86
N ALA A 935 19.61 27.18 -16.02
CA ALA A 935 20.11 26.54 -17.23
C ALA A 935 21.46 27.12 -17.68
N ARG A 936 21.60 28.46 -17.69
CA ARG A 936 22.84 29.16 -18.03
C ARG A 936 23.96 28.91 -17.03
N TYR A 937 23.64 28.80 -15.75
CA TYR A 937 24.61 28.39 -14.71
C TYR A 937 25.14 26.98 -14.97
N CYS A 938 24.25 26.02 -15.23
CA CYS A 938 24.63 24.63 -15.52
C CYS A 938 25.44 24.50 -16.82
N ALA A 939 25.22 25.40 -17.79
CA ALA A 939 26.02 25.51 -19.01
C ALA A 939 27.39 26.20 -18.80
N GLY A 940 27.65 26.77 -17.62
CA GLY A 940 28.88 27.49 -17.31
C GLY A 940 28.97 28.89 -17.92
N GLU A 941 27.84 29.49 -18.28
CA GLU A 941 27.77 30.80 -18.97
C GLU A 941 27.64 31.99 -18.02
N LEU A 942 27.40 31.75 -16.72
CA LEU A 942 27.25 32.80 -15.71
C LEU A 942 28.55 33.00 -14.91
N PRO A 943 28.81 34.24 -14.45
CA PRO A 943 29.94 34.51 -13.56
C PRO A 943 29.75 33.81 -12.21
N ASP A 944 30.84 33.32 -11.60
CA ASP A 944 30.79 32.75 -10.26
C ASP A 944 30.68 33.87 -9.21
N ILE A 945 29.46 34.12 -8.76
CA ILE A 945 29.09 35.02 -7.68
C ILE A 945 29.29 34.40 -6.28
N GLY A 946 30.08 33.32 -6.18
CA GLY A 946 30.20 32.49 -4.97
C GLY A 946 29.13 31.40 -4.85
N LEU A 947 28.28 31.25 -5.88
CA LEU A 947 27.21 30.26 -5.93
C LEU A 947 27.77 28.83 -5.94
N ALA A 948 28.92 28.59 -6.58
CA ALA A 948 29.54 27.27 -6.62
C ALA A 948 29.98 26.77 -5.23
N ALA A 949 30.46 27.68 -4.36
CA ALA A 949 30.80 27.36 -2.98
C ALA A 949 29.54 27.06 -2.15
N PHE A 950 28.49 27.87 -2.32
CA PHE A 950 27.20 27.66 -1.67
C PHE A 950 26.57 26.31 -2.03
N LEU A 951 26.53 25.96 -3.33
CA LEU A 951 25.95 24.69 -3.78
C LEU A 951 26.78 23.47 -3.39
N ARG A 952 28.09 23.63 -3.18
CA ARG A 952 28.92 22.54 -2.66
C ARG A 952 28.52 22.16 -1.24
N GLU A 953 28.30 23.16 -0.39
CA GLU A 953 27.94 22.98 1.02
C GLU A 953 26.45 22.61 1.18
N TYR A 954 25.55 23.38 0.55
CA TYR A 954 24.10 23.29 0.78
C TYR A 954 23.31 22.70 -0.40
N GLY A 955 23.95 22.41 -1.53
CA GLY A 955 23.26 21.94 -2.72
C GLY A 955 22.66 20.53 -2.63
N HIS A 956 22.87 19.82 -1.51
CA HIS A 956 22.20 18.56 -1.20
C HIS A 956 20.73 18.74 -0.75
N ARG A 957 20.30 19.98 -0.52
CA ARG A 957 18.93 20.37 -0.14
C ARG A 957 18.05 20.56 -1.38
N GLY A 958 16.75 20.76 -1.15
CA GLY A 958 15.77 20.98 -2.20
C GLY A 958 14.36 21.20 -1.64
N VAL A 959 13.40 21.49 -2.51
CA VAL A 959 11.97 21.49 -2.14
C VAL A 959 11.54 20.03 -1.94
N ALA A 960 10.79 19.71 -0.88
CA ALA A 960 10.44 18.33 -0.53
C ALA A 960 11.65 17.37 -0.46
N GLU A 961 12.75 17.86 0.12
CA GLU A 961 14.07 17.22 0.20
C GLU A 961 14.13 15.79 0.77
N VAL A 962 13.10 15.35 1.49
CA VAL A 962 13.02 13.98 2.04
C VAL A 962 12.70 12.92 0.97
N ASP A 963 12.15 13.33 -0.18
CA ASP A 963 11.95 12.44 -1.32
C ASP A 963 13.25 12.33 -2.12
N VAL A 964 13.74 11.10 -2.32
CA VAL A 964 14.94 10.81 -3.11
C VAL A 964 14.73 11.05 -4.61
N GLY A 965 13.48 10.97 -5.06
CA GLY A 965 13.09 11.19 -6.46
C GLY A 965 13.10 12.66 -6.87
N VAL A 966 13.06 13.58 -5.91
CA VAL A 966 13.09 15.02 -6.19
C VAL A 966 14.52 15.52 -6.36
N GLU A 967 14.72 16.44 -7.31
CA GLU A 967 15.99 17.07 -7.61
C GLU A 967 16.54 17.90 -6.45
N ARG A 968 17.87 18.01 -6.39
CA ARG A 968 18.58 18.82 -5.41
C ARG A 968 19.01 20.15 -6.02
N TRP A 969 19.27 21.17 -5.19
CA TRP A 969 19.74 22.47 -5.68
C TRP A 969 21.05 22.41 -6.46
N ALA A 970 21.90 21.41 -6.19
CA ALA A 970 23.10 21.16 -6.99
C ALA A 970 22.80 20.62 -8.40
N GLU A 971 21.62 20.03 -8.62
CA GLU A 971 21.14 19.51 -9.90
C GLU A 971 20.31 20.57 -10.63
N ASP A 972 19.38 21.24 -9.90
CA ASP A 972 18.60 22.37 -10.38
C ASP A 972 18.61 23.54 -9.36
N PRO A 973 19.40 24.61 -9.61
CA PRO A 973 19.48 25.76 -8.71
C PRO A 973 18.35 26.80 -8.92
N THR A 974 17.29 26.50 -9.67
CA THR A 974 16.18 27.44 -9.96
C THR A 974 15.62 28.12 -8.71
N ALA A 975 15.35 27.34 -7.65
CA ALA A 975 14.87 27.88 -6.37
C ALA A 975 15.88 28.81 -5.69
N VAL A 976 17.18 28.54 -5.85
CA VAL A 976 18.27 29.38 -5.31
C VAL A 976 18.34 30.71 -6.05
N PHE A 977 18.19 30.72 -7.37
CA PHE A 977 18.11 31.97 -8.14
C PHE A 977 16.88 32.80 -7.80
N ALA A 978 15.73 32.18 -7.59
CA ALA A 978 14.53 32.88 -7.11
C ALA A 978 14.78 33.55 -5.74
N ALA A 979 15.50 32.86 -4.85
CA ALA A 979 15.91 33.40 -3.56
C ALA A 979 16.87 34.59 -3.66
N LEU A 980 17.90 34.46 -4.49
CA LEU A 980 18.86 35.54 -4.75
C LEU A 980 18.17 36.78 -5.31
N ALA A 981 17.20 36.61 -6.21
CA ALA A 981 16.42 37.71 -6.73
C ALA A 981 15.62 38.42 -5.62
N GLY A 982 15.08 37.68 -4.65
CA GLY A 982 14.44 38.26 -3.45
C GLY A 982 15.41 39.09 -2.61
N TYR A 983 16.60 38.57 -2.30
CA TYR A 983 17.61 39.30 -1.53
C TYR A 983 18.11 40.55 -2.23
N LEU A 984 18.30 40.48 -3.55
CA LEU A 984 18.72 41.62 -4.36
C LEU A 984 17.66 42.73 -4.44
N ARG A 985 16.43 42.55 -3.95
CA ARG A 985 15.40 43.60 -3.87
C ARG A 985 15.30 44.28 -2.51
N LEU A 986 16.06 43.81 -1.51
CA LEU A 986 16.08 44.45 -0.19
C LEU A 986 16.94 45.71 -0.26
N ASP A 987 16.29 46.88 -0.21
CA ASP A 987 16.98 48.19 -0.22
C ASP A 987 17.15 48.79 1.19
N ASP A 988 16.43 48.29 2.20
CA ASP A 988 16.52 48.74 3.60
C ASP A 988 17.65 48.02 4.35
N PRO A 989 18.72 48.72 4.77
CA PRO A 989 19.84 48.13 5.50
C PRO A 989 19.45 47.52 6.85
N GLU A 990 18.37 47.97 7.49
CA GLU A 990 17.90 47.41 8.77
C GLU A 990 17.15 46.08 8.58
N GLN A 991 16.72 45.78 7.35
CA GLN A 991 16.10 44.50 7.00
C GLN A 991 17.12 43.43 6.60
N ALA A 992 18.41 43.77 6.58
CA ALA A 992 19.48 42.85 6.24
C ALA A 992 19.47 41.60 7.18
N PRO A 993 19.53 40.37 6.63
CA PRO A 993 19.37 39.14 7.41
C PRO A 993 20.39 38.98 8.53
N ASP A 994 21.64 39.37 8.29
CA ASP A 994 22.75 39.31 9.24
C ASP A 994 22.52 40.23 10.45
N ARG A 995 22.04 41.47 10.21
CA ARG A 995 21.73 42.43 11.26
C ARG A 995 20.52 42.02 12.09
N ARG A 996 19.43 41.57 11.45
CA ARG A 996 18.23 41.09 12.16
C ARG A 996 18.56 39.91 13.06
N PHE A 997 19.36 38.96 12.57
CA PHE A 997 19.77 37.81 13.35
C PHE A 997 20.65 38.20 14.55
N ALA A 998 21.62 39.11 14.36
CA ALA A 998 22.44 39.63 15.45
C ALA A 998 21.58 40.34 16.51
N ALA A 999 20.67 41.23 16.10
CA ALA A 999 19.76 41.93 16.99
C ALA A 999 18.84 40.97 17.77
N ALA A 1000 18.28 39.96 17.10
CA ALA A 1000 17.45 38.93 17.74
C ALA A 1000 18.25 38.12 18.77
N ALA A 1001 19.52 37.80 18.48
CA ALA A 1001 20.39 37.09 19.38
C ALA A 1001 20.73 37.89 20.65
N ASP A 1002 21.00 39.19 20.51
CA ASP A 1002 21.25 40.10 21.63
C ASP A 1002 20.01 40.31 22.48
N ALA A 1003 18.85 40.51 21.86
CA ALA A 1003 17.57 40.65 22.54
C ALA A 1003 17.21 39.40 23.37
N ALA A 1004 17.50 38.20 22.85
CA ALA A 1004 17.29 36.95 23.57
C ALA A 1004 18.17 36.83 24.82
N VAL A 1005 19.44 37.25 24.75
CA VAL A 1005 20.35 37.25 25.90
C VAL A 1005 19.88 38.26 26.96
N ALA A 1006 19.52 39.47 26.53
CA ALA A 1006 18.97 40.49 27.42
C ALA A 1006 17.70 40.01 28.13
N LYS A 1007 16.80 39.31 27.42
CA LYS A 1007 15.58 38.74 28.00
C LYS A 1007 15.86 37.68 29.07
N ILE A 1008 16.90 36.86 28.90
CA ILE A 1008 17.33 35.90 29.95
C ILE A 1008 17.71 36.66 31.22
N ASP A 1009 18.54 37.70 31.10
CA ASP A 1009 18.99 38.46 32.26
C ASP A 1009 17.85 39.25 32.93
N GLU A 1010 16.91 39.78 32.15
CA GLU A 1010 15.68 40.39 32.62
C GLU A 1010 14.81 39.42 33.43
N LEU A 1011 14.54 38.22 32.90
CA LEU A 1011 13.77 37.17 33.59
C LEU A 1011 14.43 36.73 34.91
N VAL A 1012 15.76 36.60 34.90
CA VAL A 1012 16.54 36.27 36.10
C VAL A 1012 16.46 37.42 37.11
N ALA A 1013 16.57 38.66 36.68
CA ALA A 1013 16.45 39.84 37.54
C ALA A 1013 15.06 39.94 38.17
N ARG A 1014 13.99 39.72 37.41
CA ARG A 1014 12.60 39.70 37.91
C ARG A 1014 12.36 38.59 38.95
N ALA A 1015 12.94 37.41 38.75
CA ALA A 1015 12.76 36.28 39.67
C ALA A 1015 13.65 36.36 40.94
N ARG A 1016 14.73 37.13 40.91
CA ARG A 1016 15.76 37.16 41.97
C ARG A 1016 15.25 37.59 43.34
N PRO A 1017 14.40 38.63 43.49
CA PRO A 1017 13.95 39.11 44.80
C PRO A 1017 13.07 38.09 45.54
N THR A 1018 12.27 37.32 44.81
CA THR A 1018 11.33 36.36 45.40
C THR A 1018 11.92 34.95 45.51
N ARG A 1019 12.81 34.55 44.59
CA ARG A 1019 13.31 33.17 44.47
C ARG A 1019 14.76 33.10 43.96
N PRO A 1020 15.77 33.52 44.75
CA PRO A 1020 17.15 33.74 44.26
C PRO A 1020 17.85 32.48 43.74
N LEU A 1021 17.66 31.32 44.38
CA LEU A 1021 18.25 30.06 43.92
C LEU A 1021 17.58 29.55 42.63
N ARG A 1022 16.26 29.69 42.52
CA ARG A 1022 15.52 29.29 41.31
C ARG A 1022 15.85 30.22 40.13
N ALA A 1023 16.02 31.51 40.39
CA ALA A 1023 16.41 32.49 39.37
C ALA A 1023 17.80 32.17 38.78
N ARG A 1024 18.79 31.87 39.63
CA ARG A 1024 20.13 31.46 39.18
C ARG A 1024 20.11 30.17 38.36
N LEU A 1025 19.35 29.17 38.83
CA LEU A 1025 19.22 27.90 38.11
C LEU A 1025 18.48 28.07 36.77
N ALA A 1026 17.41 28.86 36.72
CA ALA A 1026 16.69 29.17 35.49
C ALA A 1026 17.61 29.87 34.47
N GLY A 1027 18.36 30.89 34.87
CA GLY A 1027 19.31 31.57 33.99
C GLY A 1027 20.42 30.65 33.46
N LEU A 1028 20.93 29.73 34.29
CA LEU A 1028 21.87 28.71 33.84
C LEU A 1028 21.24 27.78 32.78
N LEU A 1029 20.05 27.25 33.06
CA LEU A 1029 19.35 26.32 32.18
C LEU A 1029 18.95 26.97 30.83
N LEU A 1030 18.52 28.23 30.83
CA LEU A 1030 18.20 28.98 29.61
C LEU A 1030 19.43 29.18 28.73
N ARG A 1031 20.57 29.58 29.32
CA ARG A 1031 21.84 29.70 28.57
C ARG A 1031 22.30 28.35 28.00
N ARG A 1032 22.18 27.27 28.76
CA ARG A 1032 22.50 25.91 28.28
C ARG A 1032 21.57 25.43 27.18
N SER A 1033 20.28 25.76 27.28
CA SER A 1033 19.31 25.47 26.22
C SER A 1033 19.68 26.20 24.94
N ARG A 1034 19.95 27.52 25.01
CA ARG A 1034 20.33 28.35 23.87
C ARG A 1034 21.60 27.86 23.14
N GLU A 1035 22.61 27.37 23.87
CA GLU A 1035 23.85 26.84 23.29
C GLU A 1035 23.68 25.53 22.48
N LEU A 1036 22.56 24.83 22.66
CA LEU A 1036 22.31 23.49 22.11
C LEU A 1036 21.05 23.40 21.26
N ALA A 1037 20.06 24.27 21.46
CA ALA A 1037 18.78 24.25 20.77
C ALA A 1037 18.92 24.54 19.26
N GLY A 1038 19.96 25.26 18.83
CA GLY A 1038 20.30 25.44 17.42
C GLY A 1038 20.61 24.12 16.68
N LEU A 1039 20.99 23.06 17.39
CA LEU A 1039 21.25 21.74 16.81
C LEU A 1039 19.98 21.01 16.36
N ARG A 1040 18.78 21.59 16.53
CA ARG A 1040 17.50 20.96 16.15
C ARG A 1040 17.41 20.61 14.66
N GLU A 1041 18.01 21.42 13.79
CA GLU A 1041 18.01 21.19 12.34
C GLU A 1041 19.17 20.32 11.86
N LEU A 1042 20.15 20.05 12.72
CA LEU A 1042 21.36 19.30 12.35
C LEU A 1042 21.03 17.85 11.94
N PRO A 1043 20.25 17.04 12.70
CA PRO A 1043 19.96 15.67 12.30
C PRO A 1043 19.30 15.59 10.92
N LYS A 1044 18.37 16.50 10.62
CA LYS A 1044 17.72 16.55 9.31
C LYS A 1044 18.73 16.89 8.22
N SER A 1045 19.54 17.94 8.40
CA SER A 1045 20.57 18.33 7.43
C SER A 1045 21.56 17.18 7.12
N VAL A 1046 21.99 16.44 8.15
CA VAL A 1046 22.91 15.32 7.98
C VAL A 1046 22.24 14.16 7.24
N TRP A 1047 20.98 13.87 7.56
CA TRP A 1047 20.22 12.81 6.90
C TRP A 1047 20.11 13.02 5.37
N LEU A 1048 19.94 14.27 4.93
CA LEU A 1048 19.85 14.61 3.51
C LEU A 1048 21.10 14.22 2.71
N HIS A 1049 22.28 14.14 3.34
CA HIS A 1049 23.48 13.63 2.68
C HIS A 1049 23.35 12.15 2.33
N SER A 1050 22.75 11.34 3.22
CA SER A 1050 22.42 9.94 2.93
C SER A 1050 21.39 9.82 1.80
N ILE A 1051 20.40 10.71 1.75
CA ILE A 1051 19.39 10.70 0.67
C ILE A 1051 20.02 11.13 -0.66
N ARG A 1052 20.87 12.17 -0.68
CA ARG A 1052 21.66 12.54 -1.86
C ARG A 1052 22.50 11.36 -2.35
N ARG A 1053 23.17 10.66 -1.43
CA ARG A 1053 23.97 9.47 -1.77
C ARG A 1053 23.12 8.37 -2.39
N MET A 1054 21.92 8.12 -1.83
CA MET A 1054 20.95 7.19 -2.39
C MET A 1054 20.58 7.58 -3.82
N ARG A 1055 20.24 8.86 -4.05
CA ARG A 1055 19.89 9.40 -5.35
C ARG A 1055 21.00 9.19 -6.38
N THR A 1056 22.26 9.47 -6.02
CA THR A 1056 23.41 9.28 -6.90
C THR A 1056 23.57 7.82 -7.34
N HIS A 1057 23.41 6.85 -6.43
CA HIS A 1057 23.41 5.44 -6.80
C HIS A 1057 22.25 5.10 -7.75
N LEU A 1058 21.04 5.59 -7.46
CA LEU A 1058 19.85 5.29 -8.27
C LEU A 1058 19.94 5.88 -9.67
N LEU A 1059 20.39 7.12 -9.84
CA LEU A 1059 20.58 7.73 -11.16
C LEU A 1059 21.65 6.99 -11.97
N ALA A 1060 22.73 6.52 -11.34
CA ALA A 1060 23.73 5.68 -12.01
C ALA A 1060 23.12 4.35 -12.49
N ALA A 1061 22.26 3.72 -11.68
CA ALA A 1061 21.52 2.53 -12.10
C ALA A 1061 20.55 2.86 -13.26
N GLY A 1062 19.81 3.95 -13.16
CA GLY A 1062 18.87 4.41 -14.18
C GLY A 1062 19.55 4.67 -15.53
N ALA A 1063 20.73 5.29 -15.53
CA ALA A 1063 21.51 5.52 -16.74
C ALA A 1063 21.91 4.21 -17.45
N GLU A 1064 22.33 3.20 -16.69
CA GLU A 1064 22.64 1.87 -17.25
C GLU A 1064 21.38 1.17 -17.77
N LEU A 1065 20.27 1.22 -17.04
CA LEU A 1065 18.99 0.62 -17.44
C LEU A 1065 18.43 1.27 -18.71
N HIS A 1066 18.53 2.58 -18.82
CA HIS A 1066 18.18 3.33 -20.02
C HIS A 1066 19.08 2.94 -21.21
N GLY A 1067 20.40 2.86 -20.99
CA GLY A 1067 21.35 2.38 -22.02
C GLY A 1067 21.06 0.96 -22.52
N ARG A 1068 20.35 0.14 -21.72
CA ARG A 1068 19.87 -1.20 -22.09
C ARG A 1068 18.48 -1.22 -22.72
N GLY A 1069 17.81 -0.07 -22.88
CA GLY A 1069 16.46 0.04 -23.43
C GLY A 1069 15.35 -0.46 -22.49
N LEU A 1070 15.62 -0.57 -21.18
CA LEU A 1070 14.65 -1.03 -20.18
C LEU A 1070 13.88 0.11 -19.50
N LEU A 1071 14.33 1.36 -19.71
CA LEU A 1071 13.71 2.61 -19.29
C LEU A 1071 13.80 3.63 -20.44
N ASP A 1072 12.82 4.51 -20.57
CA ASP A 1072 12.84 5.55 -21.61
C ASP A 1072 13.75 6.72 -21.22
N ARG A 1073 13.90 7.00 -19.92
CA ARG A 1073 14.81 8.01 -19.37
C ARG A 1073 15.56 7.47 -18.14
N PRO A 1074 16.80 7.92 -17.85
CA PRO A 1074 17.51 7.52 -16.63
C PRO A 1074 16.73 7.79 -15.34
N GLU A 1075 16.00 8.90 -15.28
CA GLU A 1075 15.26 9.35 -14.09
C GLU A 1075 14.00 8.51 -13.83
N ASP A 1076 13.56 7.70 -14.79
CA ASP A 1076 12.39 6.82 -14.65
C ASP A 1076 12.57 5.78 -13.53
N VAL A 1077 13.82 5.51 -13.13
CA VAL A 1077 14.15 4.70 -11.96
C VAL A 1077 13.49 5.22 -10.67
N MET A 1078 13.18 6.53 -10.59
CA MET A 1078 12.51 7.13 -9.43
C MET A 1078 11.03 6.74 -9.32
N PHE A 1079 10.43 6.21 -10.40
CA PHE A 1079 9.06 5.70 -10.43
C PHE A 1079 8.96 4.18 -10.20
N LEU A 1080 10.09 3.53 -9.94
CA LEU A 1080 10.16 2.14 -9.49
C LEU A 1080 10.36 2.07 -7.97
N ASP A 1081 10.00 0.95 -7.35
CA ASP A 1081 10.50 0.63 -6.01
C ASP A 1081 11.87 -0.08 -6.07
N LEU A 1082 12.49 -0.32 -4.92
CA LEU A 1082 13.81 -0.96 -4.84
C LEU A 1082 13.83 -2.39 -5.43
N ARG A 1083 12.73 -3.16 -5.32
CA ARG A 1083 12.65 -4.53 -5.88
C ARG A 1083 12.44 -4.50 -7.38
N GLU A 1084 11.60 -3.60 -7.86
CA GLU A 1084 11.33 -3.40 -9.27
C GLU A 1084 12.57 -2.88 -10.00
N ALA A 1085 13.32 -1.95 -9.39
CA ALA A 1085 14.60 -1.51 -9.94
C ALA A 1085 15.63 -2.65 -10.01
N LEU A 1086 15.63 -3.59 -9.05
CA LEU A 1086 16.45 -4.82 -9.15
C LEU A 1086 15.96 -5.76 -10.26
N ALA A 1087 14.64 -5.95 -10.40
CA ALA A 1087 14.06 -6.75 -11.48
C ALA A 1087 14.36 -6.16 -12.87
N ALA A 1088 14.36 -4.84 -13.00
CA ALA A 1088 14.82 -4.14 -14.20
C ALA A 1088 16.32 -4.38 -14.45
N ALA A 1089 17.15 -4.31 -13.41
CA ALA A 1089 18.58 -4.64 -13.53
C ALA A 1089 18.81 -6.09 -14.01
N GLU A 1090 17.92 -7.01 -13.65
CA GLU A 1090 17.91 -8.40 -14.11
C GLU A 1090 17.34 -8.59 -15.55
N GLY A 1091 16.78 -7.55 -16.16
CA GLY A 1091 16.34 -7.55 -17.56
C GLY A 1091 14.83 -7.39 -17.81
N THR A 1092 14.03 -7.08 -16.79
CA THR A 1092 12.59 -6.86 -16.95
C THR A 1092 12.31 -5.48 -17.55
N ASP A 1093 11.53 -5.39 -18.63
CA ASP A 1093 11.04 -4.12 -19.18
C ASP A 1093 9.90 -3.58 -18.32
N LEU A 1094 10.08 -2.40 -17.73
CA LEU A 1094 9.12 -1.77 -16.82
C LEU A 1094 8.61 -0.40 -17.34
N ARG A 1095 8.81 -0.06 -18.62
CA ARG A 1095 8.41 1.25 -19.17
C ARG A 1095 6.91 1.52 -19.02
N ALA A 1096 6.07 0.55 -19.32
CA ALA A 1096 4.61 0.68 -19.15
C ALA A 1096 4.19 0.85 -17.67
N LEU A 1097 4.96 0.29 -16.72
CA LEU A 1097 4.72 0.50 -15.29
C LEU A 1097 5.10 1.92 -14.87
N VAL A 1098 6.26 2.41 -15.34
CA VAL A 1098 6.74 3.77 -15.10
C VAL A 1098 5.75 4.79 -15.63
N GLU A 1099 5.29 4.65 -16.88
CA GLU A 1099 4.34 5.55 -17.51
C GLU A 1099 3.05 5.66 -16.69
N ARG A 1100 2.48 4.53 -16.29
CA ARG A 1100 1.28 4.50 -15.43
C ARG A 1100 1.49 5.18 -14.08
N ARG A 1101 2.63 4.93 -13.41
CA ARG A 1101 2.94 5.52 -12.10
C ARG A 1101 3.26 7.00 -12.17
N ARG A 1102 3.87 7.45 -13.26
CA ARG A 1102 4.08 8.87 -13.54
C ARG A 1102 2.75 9.58 -13.71
N ALA A 1103 1.83 9.02 -14.51
CA ALA A 1103 0.49 9.57 -14.66
C ALA A 1103 -0.28 9.64 -13.32
N GLU A 1104 -0.14 8.62 -12.47
CA GLU A 1104 -0.70 8.63 -11.11
C GLU A 1104 -0.05 9.70 -10.21
N TYR A 1105 1.28 9.81 -10.21
CA TYR A 1105 2.00 10.82 -9.44
C TYR A 1105 1.58 12.24 -9.83
N GLU A 1106 1.53 12.55 -11.13
CA GLU A 1106 1.09 13.85 -11.64
C GLU A 1106 -0.36 14.18 -11.25
N ARG A 1107 -1.24 13.17 -11.24
CA ARG A 1107 -2.62 13.32 -10.75
C ARG A 1107 -2.63 13.70 -9.27
N GLU A 1108 -1.86 13.00 -8.45
CA GLU A 1108 -1.82 13.25 -7.00
C GLU A 1108 -1.06 14.52 -6.61
N MET A 1109 -0.16 15.02 -7.48
CA MET A 1109 0.50 16.32 -7.37
C MET A 1109 -0.51 17.48 -7.45
N ARG A 1110 -1.54 17.36 -8.31
CA ARG A 1110 -2.57 18.39 -8.48
C ARG A 1110 -3.64 18.39 -7.37
N ARG A 1111 -3.61 17.43 -6.45
CA ARG A 1111 -4.61 17.31 -5.40
C ARG A 1111 -4.48 18.46 -4.39
N ARG A 1112 -5.53 19.27 -4.29
CA ARG A 1112 -5.56 20.47 -3.42
C ARG A 1112 -5.76 20.18 -1.94
N THR A 1113 -6.39 19.05 -1.60
CA THR A 1113 -6.73 18.70 -0.21
C THR A 1113 -6.21 17.33 0.16
N VAL A 1114 -5.42 17.31 1.25
CA VAL A 1114 -4.87 16.10 1.87
C VAL A 1114 -5.43 16.01 3.29
N PRO A 1115 -6.13 14.93 3.66
CA PRO A 1115 -6.65 14.75 5.01
C PRO A 1115 -5.49 14.46 5.96
N VAL A 1116 -5.42 15.21 7.07
CA VAL A 1116 -4.41 14.99 8.10
C VAL A 1116 -4.81 13.79 8.95
N LEU A 1117 -6.10 13.64 9.23
CA LEU A 1117 -6.70 12.46 9.82
C LEU A 1117 -7.61 11.77 8.80
N MET A 1118 -7.53 10.45 8.74
CA MET A 1118 -8.39 9.63 7.89
C MET A 1118 -8.74 8.34 8.61
N LEU A 1119 -9.99 7.90 8.52
CA LEU A 1119 -10.41 6.60 9.04
C LEU A 1119 -10.32 5.51 7.97
N SER A 1120 -10.26 4.24 8.38
CA SER A 1120 -10.22 3.12 7.41
C SER A 1120 -11.49 2.96 6.56
N ASP A 1121 -12.61 3.55 6.99
CA ASP A 1121 -13.83 3.63 6.18
C ASP A 1121 -13.86 4.84 5.23
N GLY A 1122 -12.77 5.61 5.15
CA GLY A 1122 -12.59 6.78 4.29
C GLY A 1122 -13.06 8.09 4.87
N THR A 1123 -13.71 8.06 6.04
CA THR A 1123 -14.15 9.28 6.73
C THR A 1123 -12.96 10.19 7.00
N VAL A 1124 -13.12 11.47 6.67
CA VAL A 1124 -12.20 12.57 6.98
C VAL A 1124 -12.79 13.35 8.17
N PRO A 1125 -12.34 13.10 9.41
CA PRO A 1125 -12.98 13.67 10.60
C PRO A 1125 -12.98 15.21 10.62
N GLU A 1126 -12.03 15.86 9.95
CA GLU A 1126 -11.98 17.32 9.80
C GLU A 1126 -13.18 17.88 9.03
N ALA A 1127 -13.78 17.11 8.12
CA ALA A 1127 -14.97 17.51 7.38
C ALA A 1127 -16.21 17.61 8.31
N LEU A 1128 -16.21 16.82 9.39
CA LEU A 1128 -17.31 16.78 10.36
C LEU A 1128 -17.27 17.97 11.32
N VAL A 1129 -16.11 18.61 11.53
CA VAL A 1129 -15.94 19.70 12.52
C VAL A 1129 -16.70 20.96 12.04
N PRO A 1130 -17.75 21.41 12.76
CA PRO A 1130 -18.54 22.57 12.39
C PRO A 1130 -17.68 23.83 12.41
N ARG A 1131 -17.96 24.76 11.51
CA ARG A 1131 -17.32 26.07 11.52
C ARG A 1131 -17.77 26.78 12.81
N GLY A 1132 -16.81 27.12 13.68
CA GLY A 1132 -17.08 27.96 14.84
C GLY A 1132 -17.61 29.35 14.42
N PRO A 1133 -18.18 30.13 15.33
CA PRO A 1133 -18.60 31.50 15.03
C PRO A 1133 -17.37 32.33 14.64
N VAL A 1134 -17.32 32.71 13.36
CA VAL A 1134 -16.26 33.56 12.82
C VAL A 1134 -16.80 35.00 12.76
N PRO A 1135 -16.08 36.01 13.28
CA PRO A 1135 -16.46 37.41 13.08
C PRO A 1135 -16.59 37.70 11.57
N ALA A 1136 -17.62 38.45 11.17
CA ALA A 1136 -17.86 38.76 9.75
C ALA A 1136 -16.60 39.39 9.11
N GLY A 1137 -16.12 38.82 7.99
CA GLY A 1137 -14.93 39.28 7.26
C GLY A 1137 -13.57 38.78 7.79
N ALA A 1138 -13.55 38.03 8.89
CA ALA A 1138 -12.32 37.46 9.45
C ALA A 1138 -12.16 35.97 9.12
N LEU A 1139 -10.93 35.50 9.06
CA LEU A 1139 -10.52 34.10 9.08
C LEU A 1139 -9.78 33.85 10.39
N VAL A 1140 -10.03 32.71 11.01
CA VAL A 1140 -9.43 32.34 12.30
C VAL A 1140 -8.48 31.17 12.08
N GLY A 1141 -7.27 31.29 12.64
CA GLY A 1141 -6.27 30.24 12.70
C GLY A 1141 -5.63 30.18 14.08
N MET A 1142 -4.38 29.75 14.11
CA MET A 1142 -3.54 29.63 15.29
C MET A 1142 -2.44 30.69 15.23
N ALA A 1143 -2.26 31.40 16.34
CA ALA A 1143 -1.16 32.33 16.53
C ALA A 1143 0.19 31.58 16.44
N ALA A 1144 1.08 32.04 15.55
CA ALA A 1144 2.36 31.39 15.28
C ALA A 1144 3.56 32.30 15.54
N ALA A 1145 3.49 33.53 15.06
CA ALA A 1145 4.48 34.57 15.33
C ALA A 1145 3.75 35.87 15.69
N PRO A 1146 4.01 36.47 16.86
CA PRO A 1146 3.29 37.66 17.31
C PRO A 1146 3.67 38.88 16.46
N GLY A 1147 2.72 39.81 16.35
CA GLY A 1147 2.85 41.03 15.56
C GLY A 1147 1.60 41.26 14.71
N ARG A 1148 1.53 42.39 14.02
CA ARG A 1148 0.44 42.72 13.11
C ARG A 1148 0.99 43.34 11.83
N ALA A 1149 0.53 42.87 10.69
CA ALA A 1149 0.91 43.43 9.39
C ALA A 1149 -0.28 43.45 8.44
N THR A 1150 -0.34 44.47 7.59
CA THR A 1150 -1.35 44.62 6.54
C THR A 1150 -0.62 44.74 5.21
N GLY A 1151 -1.06 43.96 4.22
CA GLY A 1151 -0.42 43.94 2.91
C GLY A 1151 -1.27 43.23 1.87
N ARG A 1152 -0.87 43.34 0.59
CA ARG A 1152 -1.51 42.56 -0.48
C ARG A 1152 -1.19 41.08 -0.31
N ALA A 1153 -2.20 40.22 -0.40
CA ALA A 1153 -2.03 38.79 -0.35
C ALA A 1153 -1.34 38.29 -1.61
N ARG A 1154 -0.36 37.41 -1.45
CA ARG A 1154 0.27 36.64 -2.52
C ARG A 1154 0.04 35.16 -2.25
N VAL A 1155 -0.88 34.56 -3.00
CA VAL A 1155 -1.19 33.13 -2.85
C VAL A 1155 -0.18 32.32 -3.66
N VAL A 1156 0.61 31.49 -2.97
CA VAL A 1156 1.66 30.65 -3.55
C VAL A 1156 1.43 29.20 -3.14
N LEU A 1157 1.28 28.31 -4.13
CA LEU A 1157 1.04 26.87 -3.89
C LEU A 1157 2.33 26.05 -3.95
N ASP A 1158 3.30 26.49 -4.75
CA ASP A 1158 4.62 25.88 -4.92
C ASP A 1158 5.68 27.00 -4.88
N PRO A 1159 6.76 26.88 -4.08
CA PRO A 1159 7.79 27.91 -4.03
C PRO A 1159 8.64 27.96 -5.31
N ALA A 1160 8.63 26.92 -6.14
CA ALA A 1160 9.39 26.88 -7.38
C ALA A 1160 8.92 27.98 -8.36
N GLY A 1161 9.80 28.94 -8.63
CA GLY A 1161 9.52 30.07 -9.52
C GLY A 1161 8.57 31.14 -8.95
N ALA A 1162 8.07 30.97 -7.72
CA ALA A 1162 7.19 31.94 -7.07
C ALA A 1162 7.94 33.21 -6.64
N ARG A 1163 7.21 34.32 -6.61
CA ARG A 1163 7.73 35.66 -6.27
C ARG A 1163 6.80 36.33 -5.26
N VAL A 1164 7.38 36.95 -4.23
CA VAL A 1164 6.69 37.75 -3.21
C VAL A 1164 7.35 39.11 -3.18
N GLU A 1165 6.59 40.18 -3.44
CA GLU A 1165 7.13 41.54 -3.42
C GLU A 1165 7.20 42.09 -1.98
N PRO A 1166 8.15 43.00 -1.68
CA PRO A 1166 8.24 43.64 -0.36
C PRO A 1166 6.91 44.26 0.07
N GLY A 1167 6.45 43.94 1.28
CA GLY A 1167 5.16 44.44 1.80
C GLY A 1167 3.97 43.53 1.55
N GLU A 1168 4.11 42.44 0.77
CA GLU A 1168 3.05 41.46 0.55
C GLU A 1168 2.93 40.45 1.69
N VAL A 1169 1.73 39.93 1.90
CA VAL A 1169 1.45 38.83 2.83
C VAL A 1169 1.47 37.52 2.06
N LEU A 1170 2.39 36.61 2.41
CA LEU A 1170 2.48 35.28 1.81
C LEU A 1170 1.34 34.41 2.34
N VAL A 1171 0.52 33.89 1.42
CA VAL A 1171 -0.55 32.93 1.71
C VAL A 1171 -0.20 31.60 1.04
N ALA A 1172 -0.01 30.55 1.83
CA ALA A 1172 0.45 29.25 1.32
C ALA A 1172 -0.33 28.07 1.94
N PRO A 1173 -0.40 26.90 1.28
CA PRO A 1173 -1.02 25.72 1.89
C PRO A 1173 -0.22 25.24 3.10
N THR A 1174 1.10 25.21 2.97
CA THR A 1174 2.05 24.82 4.02
C THR A 1174 3.43 25.40 3.74
N THR A 1175 4.40 25.16 4.61
CA THR A 1175 5.76 25.71 4.46
C THR A 1175 6.84 24.72 4.92
N ASP A 1176 7.88 24.54 4.11
CA ASP A 1176 9.11 23.78 4.41
C ASP A 1176 10.38 24.66 4.22
N PRO A 1177 11.61 24.17 4.50
CA PRO A 1177 12.83 24.96 4.28
C PRO A 1177 13.08 25.49 2.86
N GLY A 1178 12.49 24.88 1.84
CA GLY A 1178 12.53 25.39 0.46
C GLY A 1178 11.74 26.70 0.27
N TRP A 1179 10.86 27.05 1.20
CA TRP A 1179 10.09 28.32 1.19
C TRP A 1179 10.84 29.47 1.85
N THR A 1180 11.92 29.18 2.58
CA THR A 1180 12.71 30.18 3.32
C THR A 1180 13.03 31.45 2.53
N PRO A 1181 13.44 31.33 1.26
CA PRO A 1181 13.63 32.48 0.38
C PRO A 1181 12.47 33.48 0.31
N LEU A 1182 11.23 33.00 0.36
CA LEU A 1182 10.03 33.80 0.19
C LEU A 1182 9.59 34.51 1.47
N PHE A 1183 10.04 34.07 2.65
CA PHE A 1183 9.72 34.74 3.92
C PHE A 1183 10.43 36.08 4.06
N MET A 1184 11.54 36.28 3.35
CA MET A 1184 12.43 37.41 3.60
C MET A 1184 11.88 38.73 3.09
N THR A 1185 11.00 38.70 2.09
CA THR A 1185 10.30 39.87 1.54
C THR A 1185 8.86 40.01 2.06
N ALA A 1186 8.33 38.98 2.71
CA ALA A 1186 6.95 38.98 3.19
C ALA A 1186 6.75 39.89 4.41
N ALA A 1187 5.68 40.69 4.40
CA ALA A 1187 5.23 41.46 5.55
C ALA A 1187 4.43 40.63 6.57
N GLY A 1188 3.87 39.49 6.13
CA GLY A 1188 3.10 38.58 6.97
C GLY A 1188 3.03 37.18 6.37
N LEU A 1189 2.70 36.19 7.19
CA LEU A 1189 2.54 34.79 6.78
C LEU A 1189 1.16 34.24 7.17
N VAL A 1190 0.48 33.63 6.21
CA VAL A 1190 -0.76 32.88 6.39
C VAL A 1190 -0.59 31.47 5.82
N THR A 1191 -0.82 30.44 6.63
CA THR A 1191 -0.81 29.05 6.13
C THR A 1191 -2.06 28.26 6.47
N GLU A 1192 -2.48 27.37 5.56
CA GLU A 1192 -3.64 26.48 5.82
C GLU A 1192 -3.32 25.35 6.79
N THR A 1193 -2.09 24.87 6.77
CA THR A 1193 -1.57 23.88 7.71
C THR A 1193 -0.23 24.31 8.27
N GLY A 1194 0.11 23.81 9.45
CA GLY A 1194 1.39 24.07 10.09
C GLY A 1194 1.38 23.74 11.58
N ALA A 1195 2.57 23.64 12.14
CA ALA A 1195 2.76 23.53 13.59
C ALA A 1195 3.45 24.79 14.10
N PRO A 1196 3.17 25.27 15.33
CA PRO A 1196 3.92 26.38 15.91
C PRO A 1196 5.44 26.12 15.86
N MET A 1197 5.87 24.88 16.06
CA MET A 1197 7.28 24.47 16.02
C MET A 1197 7.81 24.10 14.62
N ALA A 1198 7.00 24.20 13.56
CA ALA A 1198 7.45 23.95 12.20
C ALA A 1198 8.39 25.05 11.70
N HIS A 1199 9.08 24.78 10.59
CA HIS A 1199 10.06 25.68 9.99
C HIS A 1199 9.50 27.08 9.74
N GLY A 1200 8.41 27.22 8.97
CA GLY A 1200 7.82 28.53 8.62
C GLY A 1200 7.50 29.42 9.84
N PRO A 1201 6.70 28.97 10.82
CA PRO A 1201 6.43 29.70 12.08
C PRO A 1201 7.65 30.04 12.93
N THR A 1202 8.65 29.16 12.92
CA THR A 1202 9.91 29.38 13.64
C THR A 1202 10.72 30.48 12.96
N VAL A 1203 10.82 30.40 11.64
CA VAL A 1203 11.49 31.37 10.78
C VAL A 1203 10.79 32.73 10.83
N ALA A 1204 9.46 32.75 10.80
CA ALA A 1204 8.67 33.96 10.98
C ALA A 1204 8.95 34.61 12.35
N ARG A 1205 9.12 33.83 13.42
CA ARG A 1205 9.53 34.35 14.75
C ARG A 1205 10.98 34.82 14.81
N GLU A 1206 11.88 34.17 14.06
CA GLU A 1206 13.28 34.57 13.95
C GLU A 1206 13.43 35.88 13.19
N TYR A 1207 12.67 36.05 12.12
CA TYR A 1207 12.64 37.29 11.35
C TYR A 1207 11.73 38.35 12.00
N GLY A 1208 10.77 37.98 12.84
CA GLY A 1208 9.83 38.93 13.46
C GLY A 1208 8.70 39.36 12.53
N ILE A 1209 8.30 38.47 11.63
CA ILE A 1209 7.17 38.66 10.72
C ILE A 1209 5.92 38.02 11.37
N PRO A 1210 4.77 38.72 11.44
CA PRO A 1210 3.56 38.15 12.02
C PRO A 1210 3.03 36.97 11.21
N ALA A 1211 2.66 35.90 11.91
CA ALA A 1211 2.23 34.67 11.27
C ALA A 1211 0.98 34.09 11.94
N VAL A 1212 0.02 33.70 11.10
CA VAL A 1212 -1.16 32.91 11.49
C VAL A 1212 -1.17 31.64 10.65
N ILE A 1213 -1.17 30.50 11.33
CA ILE A 1213 -1.16 29.17 10.67
C ILE A 1213 -2.47 28.45 10.93
N CYS A 1214 -2.69 27.32 10.27
CA CYS A 1214 -3.92 26.53 10.42
C CYS A 1214 -5.19 27.31 10.04
N VAL A 1215 -5.09 28.26 9.11
CA VAL A 1215 -6.22 29.07 8.61
C VAL A 1215 -6.98 28.27 7.56
N ARG A 1216 -8.17 27.77 7.94
CA ARG A 1216 -8.94 26.85 7.08
C ARG A 1216 -9.30 27.49 5.74
N ASP A 1217 -8.93 26.81 4.65
CA ASP A 1217 -9.22 27.20 3.26
C ASP A 1217 -8.65 28.59 2.85
N ALA A 1218 -7.58 29.07 3.52
CA ALA A 1218 -6.99 30.38 3.24
C ALA A 1218 -6.62 30.61 1.76
N THR A 1219 -6.06 29.59 1.09
CA THR A 1219 -5.66 29.68 -0.33
C THR A 1219 -6.84 29.62 -1.30
N LYS A 1220 -8.03 29.28 -0.82
CA LYS A 1220 -9.28 29.27 -1.60
C LYS A 1220 -10.13 30.52 -1.36
N VAL A 1221 -10.09 31.05 -0.14
CA VAL A 1221 -10.87 32.23 0.26
C VAL A 1221 -10.14 33.52 -0.09
N ILE A 1222 -8.82 33.56 0.11
CA ILE A 1222 -8.00 34.72 -0.20
C ILE A 1222 -7.48 34.58 -1.63
N SER A 1223 -7.64 35.63 -2.43
CA SER A 1223 -7.10 35.73 -3.79
C SER A 1223 -5.86 36.62 -3.82
N THR A 1224 -4.89 36.29 -4.69
CA THR A 1224 -3.71 37.14 -4.90
C THR A 1224 -4.14 38.57 -5.28
N GLY A 1225 -3.57 39.56 -4.60
CA GLY A 1225 -3.87 40.99 -4.80
C GLY A 1225 -4.82 41.60 -3.76
N GLN A 1226 -5.59 40.79 -3.02
CA GLN A 1226 -6.48 41.28 -1.96
C GLN A 1226 -5.70 41.85 -0.77
N VAL A 1227 -6.13 42.96 -0.19
CA VAL A 1227 -5.50 43.47 1.03
C VAL A 1227 -5.99 42.69 2.23
N ILE A 1228 -5.06 42.11 2.99
CA ILE A 1228 -5.35 41.35 4.19
C ILE A 1228 -4.54 41.88 5.37
N THR A 1229 -5.16 41.86 6.56
CA THR A 1229 -4.52 42.19 7.82
C THR A 1229 -4.31 40.91 8.63
N VAL A 1230 -3.04 40.58 8.91
CA VAL A 1230 -2.63 39.43 9.71
C VAL A 1230 -2.33 39.89 11.13
N ASP A 1231 -3.06 39.35 12.11
CA ASP A 1231 -2.78 39.53 13.53
C ASP A 1231 -2.27 38.21 14.11
N GLY A 1232 -0.94 38.10 14.18
CA GLY A 1232 -0.24 36.89 14.59
C GLY A 1232 -0.30 36.62 16.10
N ALA A 1233 -0.72 37.60 16.91
CA ALA A 1233 -0.97 37.41 18.34
C ALA A 1233 -2.40 36.91 18.61
N ALA A 1234 -3.39 37.50 17.91
CA ALA A 1234 -4.78 37.08 18.00
C ALA A 1234 -5.09 35.80 17.20
N GLY A 1235 -4.23 35.43 16.25
CA GLY A 1235 -4.44 34.27 15.39
C GLY A 1235 -5.53 34.52 14.32
N THR A 1236 -5.66 35.75 13.85
CA THR A 1236 -6.75 36.15 12.93
C THR A 1236 -6.21 36.80 11.67
N VAL A 1237 -6.89 36.59 10.55
CA VAL A 1237 -6.63 37.21 9.25
C VAL A 1237 -7.90 37.90 8.79
N VAL A 1238 -7.90 39.21 8.62
CA VAL A 1238 -9.07 39.97 8.15
C VAL A 1238 -8.87 40.32 6.68
N VAL A 1239 -9.88 40.04 5.85
CA VAL A 1239 -9.90 40.50 4.46
C VAL A 1239 -10.54 41.89 4.47
N GLU A 1240 -9.80 42.92 4.07
CA GLU A 1240 -10.31 44.29 4.07
C GLU A 1240 -11.33 44.45 2.92
N GLU A 1241 -12.57 44.87 3.23
CA GLU A 1241 -13.59 45.12 2.21
C GLU A 1241 -13.23 46.38 1.40
N GLY A 1242 -12.73 46.21 0.16
CA GLY A 1242 -12.54 47.34 -0.76
C GLY A 1242 -11.46 47.25 -1.84
N SER A 1243 -10.98 46.07 -2.26
CA SER A 1243 -9.98 46.00 -3.34
C SER A 1243 -10.20 44.83 -4.32
N SER A 1244 -11.32 44.84 -5.04
CA SER A 1244 -11.42 44.18 -6.35
C SER A 1244 -11.03 45.21 -7.40
N GLY A 1245 -9.75 45.25 -7.73
CA GLY A 1245 -9.19 45.98 -8.86
C GLY A 1245 -8.73 44.98 -9.91
#